data_AF-I3NB57-F1
#
_entry.id   AF-I3NB57-F1
#
_cell.length_a   1.000
_cell.length_b   1.000
_cell.length_c   1.000
_cell.angle_alpha   90.00
_cell.angle_beta   90.00
_cell.angle_gamma   90.00
#
_symmetry.space_group_name_H-M   'P 1'
#
loop_
_entity.id
_entity.type
_entity.pdbx_description
1 polymer ?
#
loop_
_entity_poly.entity_id
_entity_poly.type
_entity_poly.pdbx_seq_one_letter_code
_entity_poly.pdbx_strand_id
1 'polypeptide(L)'
;MDSPVRRRLHLCSRRLLLLASGLLLPLCGAFNLDVDSPAEYSGPEGSYFGFAVDFFVPSASSRMFLLVGAPKANTTQPGIVEGGQVLKCDWSSSRRCQPIEFDATGNRDYAKDDPLEFKSHQWFGASVRSKQDKILACAPLYHWRTELKQEREPVGTCFLQDGTKTVEYAPCRSKNIDADGQGFCQGGFSIDFTKADRVLLGGPGSFYWQGQLISDQVAEIVSKYDPNVYSIKYNNQLATRTAQAIFDDSYLGYSVAVGDFNGDGIDDFVSGVPRAARTLGMVGEMKIVFKNLCVTFYFTILHVLMFFSTQVYIYDGKNMSSLHNFTGEQMAAYFGFSVAATDINGDDYADVFIGAPLFMDRGSDGKLQEVGQVSVSLQKASGEFQTTKLNGFEVFARFGSAIAPLGDLDQDGFNDIAIAAPYGGEDKKGIVYIFNGRSTGLNTVPSQILEGQWAAQSMPPSFGYSMKGATDIDKNGYPDLIVGAFGVDRAVLYRARPVITVNAGLEVYPSILNQDNKTCPLPGTALKVSCFNVRFCLKADGKGALPRKLNFQVELLLDKLKQKGAIRRALFLHNRSPGHSKNMTIFRGGQMQCEELIAYLRDESEFRDKLTPITIFMEYRLDYRTAADATGLRPILNQFTPANLSRQAHILLDCGEDNVCKPKLEVSVNSDQKKIYIGDDNPLTLIVKAQNQGEGAYEAELIISMPPQADFIGVVRNSEDLARLSCAFKTENQTRQVVCDLGNPMKAGTQLLAGLRFSVHQQSEMDTSVKFDLQIQSSNLFDKVSPVVSYRVDLAVIAAVEIRGVSSPDHIFLPIPNWEHKENPETEEDVGPVVQHIYELRNNGPSSFSKAMLNLQWPYKYNNNTLLYILHYDIDGPMNCTSDMEINPLRIKISSLQTAEKNDTIAGQGDRNHLITKRDLALSEGDVHTLGCGIAQCLRIVCQVGRLDRGKSAILYVKSLLWTETFMNKENQNHSYSLKSSASFNVIEFPYKNLPIEDIFNSTLVTTNVTWGIQPAPMPVPVWVIILAVLAGLLLLAVLVFVMYRMGFFKRVRPPQEEQEREQLQPHENGEGNSET
;
A
#
# COMPACT_ATOMS: atom_id res chain seq x y z
N MET A 1 54.28 -5.43 -24.44
CA MET A 1 54.85 -5.13 -25.76
C MET A 1 54.22 -6.10 -26.75
N ASP A 2 53.47 -5.69 -27.79
CA ASP A 2 53.06 -4.34 -28.18
C ASP A 2 51.65 -4.32 -28.81
N SER A 3 51.22 -3.16 -29.30
CA SER A 3 49.91 -2.86 -29.91
C SER A 3 50.14 -1.83 -31.07
N PRO A 4 49.15 -1.13 -31.69
CA PRO A 4 47.67 -1.20 -31.59
C PRO A 4 46.92 -1.05 -32.97
N VAL A 5 45.60 -0.79 -32.90
CA VAL A 5 44.73 -0.09 -33.89
C VAL A 5 44.19 -0.82 -35.15
N ARG A 6 42.85 -0.96 -35.21
CA ARG A 6 42.07 -0.72 -36.44
C ARG A 6 40.77 0.08 -36.19
N ARG A 7 40.49 0.97 -37.14
CA ARG A 7 39.39 1.98 -37.30
C ARG A 7 38.00 1.54 -36.78
N ARG A 8 37.32 2.33 -35.93
CA ARG A 8 36.43 3.51 -36.20
C ARG A 8 35.13 3.18 -36.98
N LEU A 9 33.96 3.21 -36.30
CA LEU A 9 32.67 3.65 -36.91
C LEU A 9 31.51 3.93 -35.90
N HIS A 10 31.69 4.87 -34.96
CA HIS A 10 30.60 5.37 -34.09
C HIS A 10 30.76 6.87 -33.78
N LEU A 11 30.04 7.77 -34.49
CA LEU A 11 29.91 9.18 -34.08
C LEU A 11 28.75 9.98 -34.75
N CYS A 12 27.53 9.45 -34.86
CA CYS A 12 26.40 10.28 -35.35
C CYS A 12 24.98 9.84 -34.90
N SER A 13 24.72 9.74 -33.58
CA SER A 13 23.35 9.60 -33.05
C SER A 13 23.18 10.06 -31.59
N ARG A 14 23.71 11.25 -31.24
CA ARG A 14 23.65 11.78 -29.85
C ARG A 14 23.32 13.27 -29.74
N ARG A 15 22.51 13.80 -30.68
CA ARG A 15 22.06 15.21 -30.69
C ARG A 15 20.57 15.43 -31.00
N LEU A 16 19.73 14.38 -30.97
CA LEU A 16 18.27 14.49 -31.23
C LEU A 16 17.38 13.96 -30.10
N LEU A 17 17.94 13.75 -28.90
CA LEU A 17 17.24 13.24 -27.70
C LEU A 17 17.34 14.21 -26.50
N LEU A 18 17.87 15.42 -26.70
CA LEU A 18 18.06 16.47 -25.69
C LEU A 18 17.09 17.66 -25.85
N LEU A 19 16.01 17.48 -26.62
CA LEU A 19 15.00 18.51 -26.92
C LEU A 19 13.55 18.04 -26.70
N ALA A 20 13.36 16.85 -26.12
CA ALA A 20 12.04 16.23 -25.91
C ALA A 20 11.69 15.98 -24.43
N SER A 21 12.62 16.24 -23.50
CA SER A 21 12.47 15.97 -22.06
C SER A 21 12.18 17.21 -21.20
N GLY A 22 12.00 18.38 -21.81
CA GLY A 22 11.92 19.67 -21.11
C GLY A 22 10.54 20.35 -21.17
N LEU A 23 9.45 19.57 -21.28
CA LEU A 23 8.10 20.12 -21.52
C LEU A 23 6.96 19.32 -20.88
N LEU A 24 7.26 18.56 -19.81
CA LEU A 24 6.30 17.85 -18.96
C LEU A 24 6.60 18.09 -17.47
N LEU A 25 6.76 19.36 -17.09
CA LEU A 25 6.58 19.81 -15.71
C LEU A 25 5.14 20.32 -15.56
N PRO A 26 4.22 19.55 -14.93
CA PRO A 26 2.97 20.11 -14.45
C PRO A 26 3.31 21.02 -13.26
N LEU A 27 3.27 22.33 -13.48
CA LEU A 27 3.32 23.35 -12.43
C LEU A 27 2.01 23.33 -11.63
N CYS A 28 1.82 22.28 -10.85
CA CYS A 28 0.71 22.18 -9.92
C CYS A 28 1.10 22.87 -8.59
N GLY A 29 0.46 24.02 -8.39
CA GLY A 29 -0.13 24.32 -7.09
C GLY A 29 -1.44 23.51 -6.91
N ALA A 30 -1.97 23.33 -5.71
CA ALA A 30 -1.73 24.22 -4.57
C ALA A 30 -2.07 25.63 -4.98
N PHE A 31 -3.09 25.70 -5.83
CA PHE A 31 -3.20 26.72 -6.84
C PHE A 31 -3.40 28.09 -6.17
N ASN A 32 -3.88 28.07 -4.92
CA ASN A 32 -4.09 29.23 -4.11
C ASN A 32 -3.06 29.55 -3.01
N LEU A 33 -2.07 28.74 -2.60
CA LEU A 33 -1.02 29.31 -1.70
C LEU A 33 -0.12 30.26 -2.49
N ASP A 34 0.13 31.45 -1.94
CA ASP A 34 0.99 32.48 -2.55
C ASP A 34 2.47 32.21 -2.32
N VAL A 35 3.19 31.94 -3.40
CA VAL A 35 4.64 31.73 -3.45
C VAL A 35 5.38 32.95 -4.03
N ASP A 36 4.67 33.92 -4.62
CA ASP A 36 5.27 35.17 -5.15
C ASP A 36 5.75 36.08 -4.00
N SER A 37 5.03 36.11 -2.87
CA SER A 37 5.28 37.03 -1.75
C SER A 37 4.95 36.44 -0.35
N PRO A 38 5.50 35.27 0.03
CA PRO A 38 5.37 34.75 1.40
C PRO A 38 6.01 35.70 2.43
N ALA A 39 5.58 35.62 3.69
CA ALA A 39 6.21 36.39 4.77
C ALA A 39 7.29 35.56 5.46
N GLU A 40 8.55 35.92 5.23
CA GLU A 40 9.73 35.32 5.86
C GLU A 40 10.01 35.91 7.25
N TYR A 41 10.44 35.06 8.18
CA TYR A 41 10.94 35.40 9.51
C TYR A 41 12.24 34.64 9.78
N SER A 42 13.17 35.25 10.52
CA SER A 42 14.46 34.64 10.88
C SER A 42 14.83 34.87 12.35
N GLY A 43 15.44 33.87 12.98
CA GLY A 43 15.98 33.97 14.33
C GLY A 43 17.50 34.20 14.35
N PRO A 44 18.13 34.08 15.54
CA PRO A 44 19.58 34.01 15.67
C PRO A 44 20.14 32.74 15.01
N GLU A 45 21.30 32.84 14.37
CA GLU A 45 22.00 31.69 13.75
C GLU A 45 22.35 30.61 14.79
N GLY A 46 22.12 29.34 14.44
CA GLY A 46 22.37 28.18 15.30
C GLY A 46 21.33 27.95 16.41
N SER A 47 20.31 28.81 16.53
CA SER A 47 19.27 28.70 17.56
C SER A 47 18.20 27.64 17.26
N TYR A 48 18.21 27.10 16.04
CA TYR A 48 17.18 26.24 15.44
C TYR A 48 15.81 26.93 15.39
N PHE A 49 15.79 28.23 15.07
CA PHE A 49 14.55 28.98 14.88
C PHE A 49 13.72 28.36 13.74
N GLY A 50 12.50 27.93 14.05
CA GLY A 50 11.64 27.16 13.13
C GLY A 50 11.63 25.67 13.40
N PHE A 51 12.23 25.18 14.50
CA PHE A 51 12.13 23.77 14.90
C PHE A 51 10.69 23.39 15.29
N ALA A 52 9.95 24.31 15.90
CA ALA A 52 8.52 24.22 16.11
C ALA A 52 7.84 25.53 15.68
N VAL A 53 6.63 25.43 15.14
CA VAL A 53 5.80 26.57 14.73
C VAL A 53 4.34 26.36 15.14
N ASP A 54 3.65 27.44 15.53
CA ASP A 54 2.20 27.46 15.70
C ASP A 54 1.66 28.89 15.45
N PHE A 55 0.35 29.03 15.26
CA PHE A 55 -0.32 30.33 15.32
C PHE A 55 -0.61 30.71 16.78
N PHE A 56 -0.79 32.01 17.04
CA PHE A 56 -1.34 32.54 18.29
C PHE A 56 -2.51 33.46 18.00
N VAL A 57 -3.70 33.04 18.46
CA VAL A 57 -5.00 33.66 18.19
C VAL A 57 -5.66 34.03 19.53
N PRO A 58 -5.15 35.05 20.24
CA PRO A 58 -5.68 35.49 21.53
C PRO A 58 -7.12 36.01 21.40
N SER A 59 -8.03 35.62 22.30
CA SER A 59 -9.39 36.19 22.34
C SER A 59 -9.38 37.66 22.80
N ALA A 60 -8.37 38.08 23.56
CA ALA A 60 -8.20 39.46 24.03
C ALA A 60 -7.72 40.44 22.95
N SER A 61 -7.40 39.99 21.73
CA SER A 61 -6.83 40.83 20.67
C SER A 61 -7.34 40.47 19.28
N SER A 62 -7.73 41.48 18.49
CA SER A 62 -8.09 41.28 17.08
C SER A 62 -6.88 41.02 16.16
N ARG A 63 -5.64 41.16 16.66
CA ARG A 63 -4.40 40.80 15.96
C ARG A 63 -4.01 39.35 16.28
N MET A 64 -3.66 38.60 15.24
CA MET A 64 -3.03 37.28 15.35
C MET A 64 -1.50 37.40 15.20
N PHE A 65 -0.78 36.39 15.67
CA PHE A 65 0.68 36.32 15.66
C PHE A 65 1.14 34.92 15.28
N LEU A 66 2.42 34.78 14.94
CA LEU A 66 3.08 33.48 14.81
C LEU A 66 3.89 33.20 16.07
N LEU A 67 3.97 31.93 16.47
CA LEU A 67 4.89 31.43 17.47
C LEU A 67 5.96 30.59 16.79
N VAL A 68 7.22 30.84 17.13
CA VAL A 68 8.36 30.08 16.58
C VAL A 68 9.27 29.66 17.73
N GLY A 69 9.48 28.36 17.84
CA GLY A 69 10.44 27.74 18.75
C GLY A 69 11.88 27.85 18.23
N ALA A 70 12.81 28.17 19.12
CA ALA A 70 14.24 28.23 18.88
C ALA A 70 14.98 27.51 20.04
N PRO A 71 15.00 26.16 20.05
CA PRO A 71 15.43 25.36 21.21
C PRO A 71 16.89 25.51 21.60
N LYS A 72 17.75 26.05 20.73
CA LYS A 72 19.17 26.34 21.03
C LYS A 72 19.46 27.82 21.26
N ALA A 73 18.46 28.68 21.33
CA ALA A 73 18.68 30.09 21.61
C ALA A 73 19.41 30.30 22.95
N ASN A 74 20.41 31.18 22.95
CA ASN A 74 20.96 31.72 24.19
C ASN A 74 19.99 32.76 24.76
N THR A 75 19.76 32.69 26.07
CA THR A 75 18.84 33.56 26.81
C THR A 75 19.61 34.47 27.77
N THR A 76 18.91 35.36 28.48
CA THR A 76 19.48 36.21 29.54
C THR A 76 19.51 35.53 30.91
N GLN A 77 19.21 34.22 31.00
CA GLN A 77 19.13 33.49 32.26
C GLN A 77 20.53 33.31 32.88
N PRO A 78 20.75 33.67 34.17
CA PRO A 78 22.06 33.59 34.80
C PRO A 78 22.69 32.20 34.75
N GLY A 79 23.87 32.08 34.13
CA GLY A 79 24.66 30.85 34.06
C GLY A 79 24.16 29.80 33.05
N ILE A 80 23.14 30.12 32.24
CA ILE A 80 22.53 29.18 31.29
C ILE A 80 23.11 29.35 29.89
N VAL A 81 23.34 28.24 29.19
CA VAL A 81 23.85 28.18 27.80
C VAL A 81 22.88 27.36 26.95
N GLU A 82 22.50 27.86 25.76
CA GLU A 82 21.49 27.24 24.88
C GLU A 82 20.21 26.83 25.65
N GLY A 83 19.69 27.71 26.51
CA GLY A 83 18.47 27.44 27.29
C GLY A 83 17.24 27.24 26.42
N GLY A 84 17.24 27.78 25.19
CA GLY A 84 16.11 27.78 24.27
C GLY A 84 15.11 28.89 24.58
N GLN A 85 14.33 29.31 23.57
CA GLN A 85 13.24 30.27 23.75
C GLN A 85 12.14 30.08 22.71
N VAL A 86 10.97 30.66 22.97
CA VAL A 86 9.89 30.80 21.98
C VAL A 86 9.70 32.28 21.67
N LEU A 87 9.55 32.61 20.39
CA LEU A 87 9.38 33.97 19.91
C LEU A 87 7.98 34.17 19.34
N LYS A 88 7.35 35.30 19.70
CA LYS A 88 6.11 35.80 19.10
C LYS A 88 6.46 36.77 17.97
N CYS A 89 6.00 36.50 16.76
CA CYS A 89 6.31 37.31 15.58
C CYS A 89 5.11 38.13 15.11
N ASP A 90 5.33 39.44 14.91
CA ASP A 90 4.35 40.37 14.37
C ASP A 90 4.16 40.13 12.84
N TRP A 91 2.99 39.62 12.45
CA TRP A 91 2.58 39.55 11.03
C TRP A 91 2.45 40.95 10.39
N SER A 92 2.02 41.94 11.18
CA SER A 92 1.69 43.28 10.70
C SER A 92 2.93 44.11 10.31
N SER A 93 3.39 43.91 9.07
CA SER A 93 4.42 44.67 8.33
C SER A 93 5.86 44.61 8.87
N SER A 94 6.08 44.64 10.19
CA SER A 94 7.42 44.71 10.80
C SER A 94 8.23 43.40 10.68
N ARG A 95 7.57 42.25 10.54
CA ARG A 95 8.15 40.89 10.58
C ARG A 95 9.04 40.64 11.81
N ARG A 96 8.83 41.43 12.88
CA ARG A 96 9.68 41.40 14.07
C ARG A 96 9.23 40.28 15.00
N CYS A 97 10.14 39.37 15.29
CA CYS A 97 10.00 38.40 16.36
C CYS A 97 10.51 38.98 17.69
N GLN A 98 9.81 38.67 18.78
CA GLN A 98 10.15 39.08 20.15
C GLN A 98 10.08 37.85 21.05
N PRO A 99 11.09 37.56 21.88
CA PRO A 99 11.05 36.42 22.79
C PRO A 99 9.92 36.59 23.81
N ILE A 100 9.28 35.48 24.17
CA ILE A 100 8.29 35.45 25.26
C ILE A 100 9.02 35.13 26.56
N GLU A 101 8.85 35.99 27.56
CA GLU A 101 9.40 35.78 28.90
C GLU A 101 8.53 34.77 29.66
N PHE A 102 8.94 33.49 29.62
CA PHE A 102 8.35 32.41 30.44
C PHE A 102 9.08 32.27 31.78
N ASP A 103 10.42 32.21 31.73
CA ASP A 103 11.31 32.11 32.89
C ASP A 103 12.61 32.89 32.62
N ALA A 104 12.95 33.81 33.53
CA ALA A 104 14.19 34.58 33.51
C ALA A 104 15.24 34.08 34.52
N THR A 105 14.91 33.06 35.31
CA THR A 105 15.79 32.52 36.36
C THR A 105 16.83 31.54 35.80
N GLY A 106 17.98 31.46 36.48
CA GLY A 106 18.95 30.37 36.29
C GLY A 106 18.48 29.07 36.92
N ASN A 107 19.40 28.18 37.28
CA ASN A 107 19.07 26.97 38.04
C ASN A 107 18.65 27.32 39.48
N ARG A 108 17.63 26.65 40.01
CA ARG A 108 17.36 26.51 41.45
C ARG A 108 18.43 25.61 42.09
N ASP A 109 18.78 25.88 43.35
CA ASP A 109 19.74 25.11 44.15
C ASP A 109 19.03 24.15 45.12
N TYR A 110 19.62 22.96 45.34
CA TYR A 110 19.20 22.00 46.37
C TYR A 110 19.89 22.29 47.70
N ALA A 111 21.19 22.55 47.61
CA ALA A 111 22.04 23.07 48.67
C ALA A 111 23.01 24.09 48.08
N LYS A 112 23.73 24.82 48.93
CA LYS A 112 24.70 25.82 48.45
C LYS A 112 25.76 25.13 47.58
N ASP A 113 25.98 25.70 46.39
CA ASP A 113 26.92 25.19 45.36
C ASP A 113 26.50 23.80 44.78
N ASP A 114 25.23 23.40 44.93
CA ASP A 114 24.66 22.11 44.50
C ASP A 114 23.29 22.30 43.76
N PRO A 115 23.30 22.48 42.42
CA PRO A 115 22.09 22.80 41.65
C PRO A 115 21.05 21.68 41.62
N LEU A 116 19.79 22.02 41.89
CA LEU A 116 18.64 21.10 41.88
C LEU A 116 18.15 20.77 40.45
N GLU A 117 18.40 21.67 39.50
CA GLU A 117 18.00 21.56 38.09
C GLU A 117 19.10 22.07 37.16
N PHE A 118 19.04 21.70 35.88
CA PHE A 118 20.00 22.13 34.87
C PHE A 118 19.28 22.57 33.58
N LYS A 119 19.16 23.89 33.40
CA LYS A 119 18.47 24.51 32.25
C LYS A 119 19.35 24.68 30.99
N SER A 120 20.67 24.49 31.09
CA SER A 120 21.57 24.59 29.93
C SER A 120 21.37 23.42 28.96
N HIS A 121 21.22 23.73 27.67
CA HIS A 121 20.85 22.80 26.59
C HIS A 121 19.52 22.05 26.83
N GLN A 122 18.57 22.63 27.58
CA GLN A 122 17.28 21.99 27.89
C GLN A 122 16.29 21.89 26.71
N TRP A 123 16.60 22.54 25.59
CA TRP A 123 15.76 22.59 24.38
C TRP A 123 14.38 23.26 24.59
N PHE A 124 14.32 24.36 25.35
CA PHE A 124 13.06 25.08 25.55
C PHE A 124 12.52 25.69 24.25
N GLY A 125 11.29 25.35 23.89
CA GLY A 125 10.70 25.69 22.60
C GLY A 125 10.95 24.64 21.50
N ALA A 126 11.44 23.44 21.84
CA ALA A 126 11.46 22.31 20.90
C ALA A 126 10.05 21.81 20.56
N SER A 127 9.08 22.04 21.45
CA SER A 127 7.65 21.90 21.16
C SER A 127 6.90 23.14 21.63
N VAL A 128 5.93 23.58 20.84
CA VAL A 128 5.12 24.78 21.06
C VAL A 128 3.70 24.51 20.58
N ARG A 129 2.72 24.87 21.42
CA ARG A 129 1.29 24.89 21.09
C ARG A 129 0.63 26.13 21.65
N SER A 130 -0.39 26.64 20.97
CA SER A 130 -1.30 27.64 21.56
C SER A 130 -2.76 27.24 21.42
N LYS A 131 -3.59 27.77 22.32
CA LYS A 131 -5.04 27.75 22.20
C LYS A 131 -5.62 29.00 22.85
N GLN A 132 -6.30 29.82 22.04
CA GLN A 132 -6.82 31.12 22.46
C GLN A 132 -5.67 31.98 23.04
N ASP A 133 -5.82 32.52 24.25
CA ASP A 133 -4.81 33.35 24.93
C ASP A 133 -3.72 32.54 25.65
N LYS A 134 -3.81 31.20 25.65
CA LYS A 134 -2.84 30.30 26.31
C LYS A 134 -1.76 29.82 25.37
N ILE A 135 -0.51 29.81 25.84
CA ILE A 135 0.65 29.26 25.13
C ILE A 135 1.35 28.24 26.02
N LEU A 136 1.54 27.02 25.51
CA LEU A 136 2.34 25.95 26.13
C LEU A 136 3.61 25.74 25.32
N ALA A 137 4.76 25.79 25.99
CA ALA A 137 6.06 25.50 25.41
C ALA A 137 6.84 24.56 26.34
N CYS A 138 7.62 23.63 25.78
CA CYS A 138 8.35 22.65 26.58
C CYS A 138 9.86 22.62 26.30
N ALA A 139 10.59 22.11 27.29
CA ALA A 139 12.02 21.83 27.32
C ALA A 139 12.22 20.33 27.56
N PRO A 140 12.19 19.48 26.51
CA PRO A 140 12.21 18.02 26.66
C PRO A 140 13.53 17.48 27.23
N LEU A 141 14.62 18.27 27.13
CA LEU A 141 15.94 17.94 27.67
C LEU A 141 16.27 18.73 28.94
N TYR A 142 15.28 19.30 29.63
CA TYR A 142 15.45 19.81 30.99
C TYR A 142 15.86 18.66 31.93
N HIS A 143 16.96 18.84 32.65
CA HIS A 143 17.48 17.83 33.59
C HIS A 143 17.25 18.24 35.05
N TRP A 144 17.04 17.22 35.88
CA TRP A 144 16.67 17.29 37.30
C TRP A 144 17.64 16.49 38.16
N ARG A 145 17.99 16.98 39.35
CA ARG A 145 18.92 16.28 40.27
C ARG A 145 18.27 15.19 41.11
N THR A 146 16.94 15.26 41.30
CA THR A 146 16.18 14.63 42.40
C THR A 146 16.46 15.21 43.78
N GLU A 147 15.49 15.05 44.68
CA GLU A 147 15.59 15.41 46.11
C GLU A 147 16.25 14.31 46.96
N LEU A 148 16.43 13.10 46.42
CA LEU A 148 16.82 11.89 47.17
C LEU A 148 18.30 11.52 47.02
N LYS A 149 18.86 11.74 45.83
CA LYS A 149 20.24 11.43 45.45
C LYS A 149 20.75 12.50 44.47
N GLN A 150 22.04 12.47 44.12
CA GLN A 150 22.61 13.40 43.15
C GLN A 150 22.65 12.76 41.76
N GLU A 151 21.59 12.97 40.99
CA GLU A 151 21.47 12.48 39.61
C GLU A 151 21.47 13.63 38.60
N ARG A 152 21.24 13.28 37.32
CA ARG A 152 20.95 14.23 36.25
C ARG A 152 19.93 13.63 35.27
N GLU A 153 18.69 13.53 35.73
CA GLU A 153 17.54 12.88 35.08
C GLU A 153 16.84 13.82 34.08
N PRO A 154 16.75 13.49 32.77
CA PRO A 154 16.04 14.31 31.77
C PRO A 154 14.52 14.13 31.86
N VAL A 155 13.90 14.58 32.96
CA VAL A 155 12.46 14.46 33.21
C VAL A 155 11.60 15.27 32.23
N GLY A 156 12.16 16.35 31.67
CA GLY A 156 11.44 17.36 30.88
C GLY A 156 10.59 18.31 31.74
N THR A 157 10.36 19.53 31.25
CA THR A 157 9.45 20.51 31.86
C THR A 157 8.74 21.33 30.79
N CYS A 158 7.56 21.87 31.10
CA CYS A 158 6.83 22.79 30.25
C CYS A 158 6.47 24.07 31.01
N PHE A 159 6.34 25.17 30.29
CA PHE A 159 5.82 26.43 30.81
C PHE A 159 4.53 26.78 30.07
N LEU A 160 3.48 27.03 30.84
CA LEU A 160 2.17 27.47 30.36
C LEU A 160 2.00 28.95 30.73
N GLN A 161 1.79 29.80 29.73
CA GLN A 161 1.48 31.21 29.92
C GLN A 161 0.01 31.49 29.55
N ASP A 162 -0.69 32.19 30.45
CA ASP A 162 -2.06 32.68 30.27
C ASP A 162 -2.06 34.18 30.60
N GLY A 163 -2.16 35.02 29.56
CA GLY A 163 -1.96 36.47 29.67
C GLY A 163 -0.56 36.85 30.18
N THR A 164 -0.47 37.30 31.43
CA THR A 164 0.81 37.62 32.12
C THR A 164 1.17 36.61 33.21
N LYS A 165 0.36 35.58 33.45
CA LYS A 165 0.66 34.52 34.44
C LYS A 165 1.34 33.35 33.73
N THR A 166 2.59 33.09 34.09
CA THR A 166 3.28 31.84 33.72
C THR A 166 3.24 30.84 34.88
N VAL A 167 3.07 29.55 34.57
CA VAL A 167 3.18 28.43 35.53
C VAL A 167 4.04 27.31 34.94
N GLU A 168 4.75 26.57 35.80
CA GLU A 168 5.56 25.41 35.40
C GLU A 168 4.71 24.13 35.49
N TYR A 169 4.67 23.35 34.41
CA TYR A 169 3.99 22.07 34.28
C TYR A 169 5.01 20.97 33.94
N ALA A 170 5.47 20.26 34.98
CA ALA A 170 6.47 19.21 34.89
C ALA A 170 5.92 17.86 35.43
N PRO A 171 4.95 17.21 34.76
CA PRO A 171 4.23 16.07 35.33
C PRO A 171 5.11 14.84 35.58
N CYS A 172 6.21 14.68 34.82
CA CYS A 172 7.20 13.62 35.03
C CYS A 172 8.22 13.93 36.12
N ARG A 173 8.32 15.17 36.62
CA ARG A 173 9.16 15.54 37.77
C ARG A 173 8.48 15.12 39.08
N SER A 174 8.29 13.81 39.23
CA SER A 174 7.56 13.19 40.34
C SER A 174 8.52 12.55 41.35
N LYS A 175 7.97 11.77 42.31
CA LYS A 175 8.77 10.93 43.22
C LYS A 175 9.13 9.56 42.63
N ASN A 176 8.65 9.28 41.41
CA ASN A 176 8.99 8.10 40.63
C ASN A 176 10.20 8.44 39.75
N ILE A 177 11.37 8.52 40.38
CA ILE A 177 12.65 8.89 39.75
C ILE A 177 13.21 7.73 38.91
N ASP A 178 14.48 7.80 38.49
CA ASP A 178 15.19 6.72 37.77
C ASP A 178 14.57 6.32 36.41
N ALA A 179 15.22 5.37 35.72
CA ALA A 179 14.80 4.89 34.40
C ALA A 179 13.59 3.93 34.44
N ASP A 180 13.43 3.16 35.52
CA ASP A 180 12.25 2.34 35.76
C ASP A 180 11.01 3.19 36.10
N GLY A 181 11.20 4.43 36.55
CA GLY A 181 10.15 5.40 36.79
C GLY A 181 9.97 6.41 35.66
N GLN A 182 10.11 7.69 35.98
CA GLN A 182 9.89 8.83 35.08
C GLN A 182 11.13 9.76 34.96
N GLY A 183 12.26 9.40 35.55
CA GLY A 183 13.50 10.19 35.53
C GLY A 183 13.96 10.53 34.10
N PHE A 184 13.80 9.58 33.17
CA PHE A 184 14.18 9.74 31.76
C PHE A 184 13.01 10.14 30.85
N CYS A 185 11.86 10.54 31.40
CA CYS A 185 10.61 10.78 30.68
C CYS A 185 10.72 11.69 29.43
N GLN A 186 11.55 12.74 29.48
CA GLN A 186 11.60 13.81 28.48
C GLN A 186 10.21 14.43 28.21
N GLY A 187 9.45 14.66 29.29
CA GLY A 187 8.06 15.12 29.23
C GLY A 187 7.92 16.44 28.49
N GLY A 188 7.03 16.47 27.50
CA GLY A 188 6.83 17.61 26.61
C GLY A 188 7.55 17.47 25.27
N PHE A 189 8.16 16.32 24.97
CA PHE A 189 8.73 16.00 23.66
C PHE A 189 7.72 16.24 22.52
N SER A 190 6.47 15.83 22.74
CA SER A 190 5.32 16.23 21.93
C SER A 190 4.17 16.69 22.83
N ILE A 191 3.35 17.62 22.35
CA ILE A 191 2.22 18.22 23.08
C ILE A 191 1.07 18.58 22.14
N ASP A 192 -0.16 18.57 22.66
CA ASP A 192 -1.33 19.16 21.99
C ASP A 192 -2.39 19.68 23.00
N PHE A 193 -3.41 20.38 22.49
CA PHE A 193 -4.58 20.82 23.26
C PHE A 193 -5.88 20.22 22.72
N THR A 194 -6.69 19.60 23.57
CA THR A 194 -8.06 19.22 23.20
C THR A 194 -8.99 20.44 23.13
N LYS A 195 -10.05 20.30 22.34
CA LYS A 195 -11.26 21.15 22.27
C LYS A 195 -11.81 21.49 23.65
N ALA A 196 -11.73 20.58 24.62
CA ALA A 196 -12.18 20.72 26.01
C ALA A 196 -11.19 21.41 26.98
N ASP A 197 -10.13 22.08 26.48
CA ASP A 197 -9.14 22.82 27.30
C ASP A 197 -8.32 21.90 28.23
N ARG A 198 -7.95 20.74 27.68
CA ARG A 198 -7.05 19.76 28.29
C ARG A 198 -5.73 19.72 27.52
N VAL A 199 -4.60 19.64 28.22
CA VAL A 199 -3.28 19.38 27.62
C VAL A 199 -3.13 17.88 27.40
N LEU A 200 -2.59 17.47 26.25
CA LEU A 200 -1.98 16.15 26.03
C LEU A 200 -0.46 16.34 25.94
N LEU A 201 0.31 15.49 26.62
CA LEU A 201 1.77 15.54 26.68
C LEU A 201 2.36 14.14 26.50
N GLY A 202 3.31 14.02 25.58
CA GLY A 202 4.14 12.84 25.37
C GLY A 202 5.44 12.90 26.16
N GLY A 203 5.82 11.76 26.73
CA GLY A 203 7.07 11.53 27.46
C GLY A 203 7.70 10.19 27.04
N PRO A 204 8.46 10.14 25.93
CA PRO A 204 8.90 8.89 25.30
C PRO A 204 9.93 8.08 26.08
N GLY A 205 10.51 8.62 27.17
CA GLY A 205 11.53 7.91 27.96
C GLY A 205 11.06 7.31 29.29
N SER A 206 9.79 7.47 29.68
CA SER A 206 9.27 6.86 30.92
C SER A 206 9.31 5.33 30.85
N PHE A 207 9.52 4.68 32.00
CA PHE A 207 9.49 3.23 32.21
C PHE A 207 10.39 2.48 31.19
N TYR A 208 11.71 2.59 31.32
CA TYR A 208 12.71 2.03 30.39
C TYR A 208 12.41 2.33 28.90
N TRP A 209 12.05 3.59 28.62
CA TRP A 209 11.69 4.04 27.28
C TRP A 209 10.49 3.31 26.62
N GLN A 210 9.63 2.63 27.39
CA GLN A 210 8.27 2.31 26.95
C GLN A 210 7.57 3.58 26.44
N GLY A 211 7.75 4.68 27.17
CA GLY A 211 7.14 5.97 26.94
C GLY A 211 5.78 6.10 27.62
N GLN A 212 5.26 7.33 27.66
CA GLN A 212 4.06 7.67 28.42
C GLN A 212 3.28 8.81 27.76
N LEU A 213 1.95 8.73 27.88
CA LEU A 213 1.05 9.87 27.69
C LEU A 213 0.59 10.36 29.06
N ILE A 214 0.62 11.67 29.27
CA ILE A 214 0.02 12.34 30.42
C ILE A 214 -0.87 13.45 29.90
N SER A 215 -2.07 13.58 30.47
CA SER A 215 -3.04 14.60 30.11
C SER A 215 -3.67 15.20 31.35
N ASP A 216 -3.76 16.53 31.38
CA ASP A 216 -4.23 17.33 32.53
C ASP A 216 -5.09 18.52 32.08
N GLN A 217 -6.03 18.93 32.92
CA GLN A 217 -6.89 20.08 32.64
C GLN A 217 -6.11 21.40 32.82
N VAL A 218 -6.20 22.31 31.85
CA VAL A 218 -5.51 23.62 31.91
C VAL A 218 -5.86 24.39 33.19
N ALA A 219 -7.13 24.32 33.61
CA ALA A 219 -7.61 24.94 34.85
C ALA A 219 -6.93 24.38 36.11
N GLU A 220 -6.61 23.08 36.15
CA GLU A 220 -5.86 22.49 37.27
C GLU A 220 -4.38 22.88 37.25
N ILE A 221 -3.74 22.87 36.08
CA ILE A 221 -2.34 23.30 35.93
C ILE A 221 -2.15 24.73 36.45
N VAL A 222 -3.06 25.65 36.09
CA VAL A 222 -2.98 27.07 36.50
C VAL A 222 -3.40 27.30 37.96
N SER A 223 -4.26 26.45 38.56
CA SER A 223 -4.78 26.66 39.93
C SER A 223 -4.02 25.91 41.04
N LYS A 224 -3.40 24.77 40.72
CA LYS A 224 -2.57 23.98 41.67
C LYS A 224 -1.09 24.37 41.68
N TYR A 225 -0.67 25.31 40.82
CA TYR A 225 0.72 25.75 40.75
C TYR A 225 1.18 26.43 42.05
N ASP A 226 2.14 25.80 42.73
CA ASP A 226 2.88 26.36 43.87
C ASP A 226 4.39 26.30 43.54
N PRO A 227 5.10 27.44 43.45
CA PRO A 227 6.52 27.46 43.11
C PRO A 227 7.42 26.79 44.16
N ASN A 228 6.91 26.52 45.36
CA ASN A 228 7.63 25.83 46.44
C ASN A 228 7.50 24.29 46.35
N VAL A 229 6.66 23.76 45.45
CA VAL A 229 6.36 22.32 45.33
C VAL A 229 6.83 21.81 43.97
N TYR A 230 7.98 21.12 43.95
CA TYR A 230 8.57 20.67 42.68
C TYR A 230 7.80 19.53 42.01
N SER A 231 7.11 18.69 42.79
CA SER A 231 6.32 17.53 42.32
C SER A 231 4.82 17.71 42.65
N ILE A 232 4.15 18.57 41.88
CA ILE A 232 2.72 18.85 42.01
C ILE A 232 1.89 17.63 41.59
N LYS A 233 0.78 17.37 42.31
CA LYS A 233 -0.21 16.35 41.92
C LYS A 233 -1.52 17.00 41.49
N TYR A 234 -1.90 16.79 40.24
CA TYR A 234 -3.21 17.15 39.69
C TYR A 234 -4.25 16.07 40.07
N ASN A 235 -5.52 16.47 40.24
CA ASN A 235 -6.58 15.59 40.74
C ASN A 235 -7.15 14.73 39.60
N ASN A 236 -7.53 15.37 38.49
CA ASN A 236 -8.15 14.72 37.34
C ASN A 236 -7.12 14.29 36.28
N GLN A 237 -5.88 13.98 36.67
CA GLN A 237 -4.82 13.54 35.76
C GLN A 237 -5.17 12.20 35.11
N LEU A 238 -4.98 12.11 33.80
CA LEU A 238 -5.02 10.86 33.04
C LEU A 238 -3.62 10.55 32.56
N ALA A 239 -3.13 9.33 32.79
CA ALA A 239 -1.80 8.93 32.38
C ALA A 239 -1.75 7.43 32.05
N THR A 240 -0.97 7.07 31.03
CA THR A 240 -0.61 5.66 30.80
C THR A 240 0.35 5.18 31.90
N ARG A 241 0.38 3.86 32.11
CA ARG A 241 1.09 3.19 33.20
C ARG A 241 2.19 2.29 32.64
N THR A 242 3.18 1.97 33.47
CA THR A 242 4.20 0.96 33.16
C THR A 242 3.58 -0.37 32.72
N ALA A 243 4.20 -0.98 31.71
CA ALA A 243 3.86 -2.27 31.13
C ALA A 243 4.98 -3.29 31.37
N GLN A 244 4.85 -4.48 30.77
CA GLN A 244 5.88 -5.52 30.79
C GLN A 244 7.11 -5.09 29.98
N ALA A 245 8.30 -5.54 30.37
CA ALA A 245 9.59 -5.20 29.74
C ALA A 245 9.72 -5.55 28.23
N ILE A 246 8.76 -6.29 27.67
CA ILE A 246 8.65 -6.52 26.22
C ILE A 246 8.28 -5.24 25.43
N PHE A 247 7.76 -4.21 26.11
CA PHE A 247 7.40 -2.91 25.56
C PHE A 247 8.48 -1.83 25.75
N ASP A 248 9.59 -2.14 26.41
CA ASP A 248 10.71 -1.22 26.60
C ASP A 248 11.26 -0.73 25.24
N ASP A 249 11.96 0.41 25.23
CA ASP A 249 12.49 1.06 24.02
C ASP A 249 11.45 1.49 22.95
N SER A 250 10.14 1.42 23.21
CA SER A 250 9.07 1.67 22.22
C SER A 250 8.78 3.14 21.88
N TYR A 251 9.08 4.08 22.79
CA TYR A 251 8.88 5.54 22.64
C TYR A 251 7.42 6.00 22.47
N LEU A 252 6.47 5.53 23.30
CA LEU A 252 5.10 6.08 23.35
C LEU A 252 5.13 7.57 23.73
N GLY A 253 4.41 8.42 22.98
CA GLY A 253 4.47 9.87 23.15
C GLY A 253 5.56 10.56 22.32
N TYR A 254 6.17 9.86 21.35
CA TYR A 254 7.08 10.49 20.37
C TYR A 254 6.35 11.55 19.53
N SER A 255 5.12 11.22 19.11
CA SER A 255 4.20 12.17 18.48
C SER A 255 2.81 12.03 19.09
N VAL A 256 2.02 13.11 19.08
CA VAL A 256 0.63 13.13 19.55
C VAL A 256 -0.25 13.98 18.62
N ALA A 257 -1.53 13.61 18.56
CA ALA A 257 -2.63 14.39 17.98
C ALA A 257 -3.93 14.07 18.75
N VAL A 258 -4.98 14.86 18.52
CA VAL A 258 -6.28 14.70 19.21
C VAL A 258 -7.46 14.73 18.22
N GLY A 259 -8.50 13.94 18.50
CA GLY A 259 -9.73 13.84 17.70
C GLY A 259 -10.70 12.84 18.32
N ASP A 260 -12.00 12.93 18.04
CA ASP A 260 -12.99 11.97 18.55
C ASP A 260 -13.03 10.72 17.66
N PHE A 261 -12.74 9.54 18.22
CA PHE A 261 -12.79 8.27 17.48
C PHE A 261 -13.89 7.31 17.99
N ASN A 262 -14.64 7.71 19.02
CA ASN A 262 -15.61 6.85 19.69
C ASN A 262 -17.07 7.37 19.58
N GLY A 263 -17.26 8.63 19.17
CA GLY A 263 -18.56 9.26 18.92
C GLY A 263 -19.18 9.96 20.13
N ASP A 264 -18.42 10.23 21.20
CA ASP A 264 -18.94 10.82 22.44
C ASP A 264 -18.80 12.35 22.57
N GLY A 265 -18.11 12.99 21.62
CA GLY A 265 -17.93 14.45 21.54
C GLY A 265 -16.73 15.00 22.31
N ILE A 266 -15.90 14.15 22.93
CA ILE A 266 -14.62 14.52 23.54
C ILE A 266 -13.47 13.98 22.69
N ASP A 267 -12.46 14.81 22.44
CA ASP A 267 -11.25 14.40 21.72
C ASP A 267 -10.49 13.31 22.50
N ASP A 268 -10.32 12.16 21.86
CA ASP A 268 -9.43 11.07 22.25
C ASP A 268 -7.97 11.40 21.89
N PHE A 269 -7.03 10.57 22.37
CA PHE A 269 -5.59 10.80 22.25
C PHE A 269 -4.95 9.82 21.25
N VAL A 270 -4.45 10.33 20.12
CA VAL A 270 -3.62 9.56 19.17
C VAL A 270 -2.16 9.73 19.56
N SER A 271 -1.37 8.64 19.57
CA SER A 271 0.09 8.76 19.73
C SER A 271 0.90 7.74 18.93
N GLY A 272 1.95 8.24 18.28
CA GLY A 272 2.93 7.43 17.60
C GLY A 272 3.92 6.76 18.55
N VAL A 273 4.21 5.49 18.28
CA VAL A 273 5.09 4.60 19.07
C VAL A 273 6.13 3.99 18.11
N PRO A 274 7.05 4.81 17.57
CA PRO A 274 7.81 4.49 16.37
C PRO A 274 8.93 3.46 16.58
N ARG A 275 9.06 2.89 17.78
CA ARG A 275 9.99 1.79 18.06
C ARG A 275 9.36 0.47 18.54
N ALA A 276 8.03 0.44 18.69
CA ALA A 276 7.26 -0.72 19.11
C ALA A 276 7.57 -2.01 18.32
N ALA A 277 7.31 -3.15 18.95
CA ALA A 277 7.51 -4.51 18.42
C ALA A 277 8.92 -4.76 17.83
N ARG A 278 9.96 -4.31 18.57
CA ARG A 278 11.38 -4.66 18.38
C ARG A 278 12.00 -4.11 17.09
N THR A 279 12.25 -2.81 17.04
CA THR A 279 12.96 -2.10 15.95
C THR A 279 14.46 -2.41 15.82
N LEU A 280 14.82 -3.69 15.79
CA LEU A 280 16.21 -4.15 15.66
C LEU A 280 16.74 -4.02 14.23
N GLY A 281 17.46 -2.93 13.98
CA GLY A 281 18.34 -2.82 12.82
C GLY A 281 19.62 -3.63 13.03
N MET A 282 19.80 -4.72 12.26
CA MET A 282 21.12 -5.26 11.97
C MET A 282 21.53 -4.82 10.56
N VAL A 283 22.42 -3.83 10.46
CA VAL A 283 22.99 -3.36 9.20
C VAL A 283 24.44 -3.80 9.09
N GLY A 284 24.70 -4.74 8.19
CA GLY A 284 26.03 -5.25 7.86
C GLY A 284 25.92 -6.42 6.88
N GLU A 285 26.68 -6.38 5.78
CA GLU A 285 26.61 -7.45 4.78
C GLU A 285 27.08 -8.80 5.33
N MET A 286 26.29 -9.86 5.12
CA MET A 286 26.84 -11.20 4.97
C MET A 286 26.16 -11.94 3.81
N LYS A 287 26.92 -12.16 2.74
CA LYS A 287 26.48 -12.91 1.55
C LYS A 287 26.25 -14.38 1.89
N ILE A 288 25.00 -14.79 2.08
CA ILE A 288 24.63 -16.20 2.10
C ILE A 288 24.29 -16.65 0.67
N VAL A 289 25.34 -16.86 -0.14
CA VAL A 289 25.23 -17.55 -1.43
C VAL A 289 25.43 -19.05 -1.19
N PHE A 290 24.37 -19.75 -0.78
CA PHE A 290 24.34 -21.21 -0.86
C PHE A 290 23.97 -21.64 -2.27
N LYS A 291 24.99 -21.86 -3.11
CA LYS A 291 24.84 -22.77 -4.25
C LYS A 291 24.75 -24.20 -3.72
N ASN A 292 23.66 -24.88 -4.09
CA ASN A 292 23.51 -26.33 -4.04
C ASN A 292 23.58 -27.01 -2.65
N LEU A 293 22.58 -26.76 -1.80
CA LEU A 293 21.81 -27.86 -1.22
C LEU A 293 20.39 -27.39 -0.86
N CYS A 294 19.36 -28.17 -1.20
CA CYS A 294 17.96 -27.78 -1.05
C CYS A 294 17.10 -28.92 -0.47
N VAL A 295 17.17 -29.09 0.86
CA VAL A 295 16.16 -29.74 1.73
C VAL A 295 16.32 -29.12 3.14
N THR A 296 15.24 -29.04 3.92
CA THR A 296 15.20 -28.70 5.37
C THR A 296 16.00 -27.47 5.85
N PHE A 297 15.44 -26.26 5.70
CA PHE A 297 15.77 -25.12 6.58
C PHE A 297 14.62 -24.09 6.77
N TYR A 298 13.36 -24.51 6.60
CA TYR A 298 12.18 -23.62 6.69
C TYR A 298 11.60 -23.44 8.11
N PHE A 299 11.93 -24.33 9.05
CA PHE A 299 11.16 -24.49 10.29
C PHE A 299 11.49 -23.50 11.43
N THR A 300 12.50 -22.65 11.29
CA THR A 300 12.86 -21.62 12.30
C THR A 300 12.65 -20.19 11.83
N ILE A 301 12.13 -19.98 10.61
CA ILE A 301 11.83 -18.64 10.08
C ILE A 301 10.34 -18.29 10.29
N LEU A 302 9.42 -19.25 10.13
CA LEU A 302 7.99 -18.95 10.13
C LEU A 302 7.41 -18.56 11.51
N HIS A 303 7.87 -19.20 12.59
CA HIS A 303 7.47 -18.81 13.96
C HIS A 303 8.21 -17.55 14.47
N VAL A 304 9.22 -17.08 13.75
CA VAL A 304 9.87 -15.77 14.00
C VAL A 304 9.23 -14.67 13.15
N LEU A 305 8.40 -15.02 12.14
CA LEU A 305 7.60 -14.08 11.34
C LEU A 305 6.32 -13.58 12.04
N MET A 306 6.31 -13.51 13.37
CA MET A 306 5.35 -12.65 14.10
C MET A 306 5.71 -11.17 13.86
N PHE A 307 5.17 -10.61 12.78
CA PHE A 307 5.06 -9.19 12.42
C PHE A 307 5.75 -8.19 13.39
N PHE A 308 7.07 -8.01 13.21
CA PHE A 308 7.83 -6.97 13.90
C PHE A 308 7.54 -5.61 13.25
N SER A 309 6.70 -4.82 13.91
CA SER A 309 6.04 -3.67 13.31
C SER A 309 5.82 -2.52 14.29
N THR A 310 6.33 -1.35 13.94
CA THR A 310 6.16 -0.08 14.67
C THR A 310 4.69 0.36 14.71
N GLN A 311 4.23 0.99 15.79
CA GLN A 311 2.79 1.14 16.08
C GLN A 311 2.33 2.57 16.34
N VAL A 312 1.01 2.79 16.27
CA VAL A 312 0.29 3.99 16.73
C VAL A 312 -0.91 3.52 17.55
N TYR A 313 -1.18 4.16 18.68
CA TYR A 313 -2.32 3.84 19.54
C TYR A 313 -3.29 5.01 19.63
N ILE A 314 -4.58 4.71 19.80
CA ILE A 314 -5.63 5.66 20.15
C ILE A 314 -6.15 5.31 21.55
N TYR A 315 -6.21 6.30 22.43
CA TYR A 315 -6.70 6.17 23.81
C TYR A 315 -7.91 7.07 24.09
N ASP A 316 -8.89 6.52 24.81
CA ASP A 316 -10.10 7.18 25.28
C ASP A 316 -9.78 8.47 26.10
N GLY A 317 -10.32 9.61 25.65
CA GLY A 317 -10.06 10.94 26.22
C GLY A 317 -10.59 11.16 27.65
N LYS A 318 -11.47 10.29 28.14
CA LYS A 318 -12.07 10.32 29.48
C LYS A 318 -11.34 9.43 30.48
N ASN A 319 -10.76 8.31 30.05
CA ASN A 319 -10.23 7.29 30.95
C ASN A 319 -8.86 6.67 30.58
N MET A 320 -8.27 7.02 29.43
CA MET A 320 -6.98 6.50 28.94
C MET A 320 -6.98 4.97 28.68
N SER A 321 -8.13 4.38 28.36
CA SER A 321 -8.22 3.00 27.84
C SER A 321 -7.88 2.96 26.35
N SER A 322 -7.34 1.83 25.85
CA SER A 322 -6.96 1.68 24.45
C SER A 322 -8.19 1.38 23.59
N LEU A 323 -8.45 2.21 22.58
CA LEU A 323 -9.54 2.04 21.61
C LEU A 323 -9.08 1.25 20.38
N HIS A 324 -8.06 1.75 19.67
CA HIS A 324 -7.55 1.18 18.42
C HIS A 324 -6.02 1.20 18.36
N ASN A 325 -5.44 0.32 17.55
CA ASN A 325 -4.03 0.30 17.24
C ASN A 325 -3.76 0.13 15.73
N PHE A 326 -2.85 0.93 15.19
CA PHE A 326 -2.32 0.79 13.83
C PHE A 326 -0.91 0.20 13.89
N THR A 327 -0.56 -0.63 12.93
CA THR A 327 0.68 -1.43 12.92
C THR A 327 1.32 -1.32 11.54
N GLY A 328 2.52 -0.73 11.47
CA GLY A 328 3.21 -0.43 10.20
C GLY A 328 3.88 -1.65 9.56
N GLU A 329 3.88 -1.73 8.23
CA GLU A 329 4.27 -2.95 7.49
C GLU A 329 5.78 -3.19 7.36
N GLN A 330 6.62 -2.25 7.80
CA GLN A 330 8.07 -2.32 7.60
C GLN A 330 8.85 -1.88 8.84
N MET A 331 9.76 -2.74 9.31
CA MET A 331 10.71 -2.42 10.38
C MET A 331 11.57 -1.19 10.02
N ALA A 332 11.94 -0.41 11.04
CA ALA A 332 12.77 0.79 10.92
C ALA A 332 12.22 1.95 10.05
N ALA A 333 11.06 1.79 9.40
CA ALA A 333 10.39 2.85 8.64
C ALA A 333 9.92 4.05 9.49
N TYR A 334 9.98 3.91 10.84
CA TYR A 334 9.63 4.94 11.82
C TYR A 334 8.15 5.38 11.74
N PHE A 335 7.25 4.44 11.44
CA PHE A 335 5.79 4.66 11.42
C PHE A 335 5.31 5.15 12.79
N GLY A 336 4.72 6.35 12.83
CA GLY A 336 4.43 7.09 14.07
C GLY A 336 5.43 8.21 14.39
N PHE A 337 6.37 8.54 13.48
CA PHE A 337 7.22 9.74 13.62
C PHE A 337 6.38 11.01 13.72
N SER A 338 5.34 11.12 12.88
CA SER A 338 4.31 12.14 12.94
C SER A 338 2.93 11.50 12.88
N VAL A 339 1.97 12.11 13.58
CA VAL A 339 0.55 11.77 13.50
C VAL A 339 -0.27 13.05 13.36
N ALA A 340 -1.41 12.98 12.69
CA ALA A 340 -2.40 14.05 12.63
C ALA A 340 -3.82 13.46 12.55
N ALA A 341 -4.80 14.25 12.97
CA ALA A 341 -6.22 13.91 12.90
C ALA A 341 -7.00 15.08 12.27
N THR A 342 -7.85 14.79 11.27
CA THR A 342 -8.77 15.77 10.64
C THR A 342 -9.78 15.04 9.75
N ASP A 343 -11.02 15.51 9.68
CA ASP A 343 -11.99 15.05 8.66
C ASP A 343 -11.51 15.48 7.27
N ILE A 344 -11.16 14.52 6.39
CA ILE A 344 -10.70 14.81 5.01
C ILE A 344 -11.78 14.57 3.94
N ASN A 345 -12.92 13.98 4.32
CA ASN A 345 -13.99 13.60 3.39
C ASN A 345 -15.37 14.23 3.65
N GLY A 346 -15.49 15.12 4.64
CA GLY A 346 -16.68 15.91 4.93
C GLY A 346 -17.86 15.08 5.45
N ASP A 347 -17.59 14.10 6.32
CA ASP A 347 -18.64 13.28 6.99
C ASP A 347 -18.68 13.44 8.52
N ASP A 348 -18.05 14.50 9.06
CA ASP A 348 -17.95 14.86 10.48
C ASP A 348 -17.16 13.86 11.37
N TYR A 349 -16.53 12.84 10.77
CA TYR A 349 -15.64 11.89 11.45
C TYR A 349 -14.15 12.28 11.31
N ALA A 350 -13.31 11.90 12.27
CA ALA A 350 -11.90 12.26 12.28
C ALA A 350 -11.04 11.19 11.57
N ASP A 351 -10.37 11.54 10.48
CA ASP A 351 -9.46 10.62 9.78
C ASP A 351 -8.04 10.69 10.36
N VAL A 352 -7.36 9.54 10.41
CA VAL A 352 -6.04 9.40 11.04
C VAL A 352 -4.95 9.35 9.98
N PHE A 353 -3.95 10.22 10.12
CA PHE A 353 -2.78 10.30 9.25
C PHE A 353 -1.53 9.91 10.02
N ILE A 354 -0.73 8.99 9.48
CA ILE A 354 0.48 8.46 10.16
C ILE A 354 1.68 8.52 9.23
N GLY A 355 2.73 9.23 9.65
CA GLY A 355 3.99 9.33 8.92
C GLY A 355 4.97 8.20 9.25
N ALA A 356 5.55 7.61 8.20
CA ALA A 356 6.65 6.65 8.22
C ALA A 356 7.79 7.16 7.31
N PRO A 357 8.55 8.18 7.75
CA PRO A 357 9.48 8.92 6.89
C PRO A 357 10.67 8.12 6.37
N LEU A 358 10.98 6.95 6.96
CA LEU A 358 12.07 6.08 6.54
C LEU A 358 11.58 4.84 5.76
N PHE A 359 10.30 4.82 5.35
CA PHE A 359 9.73 3.71 4.58
C PHE A 359 10.44 3.55 3.23
N MET A 360 10.88 2.31 2.95
CA MET A 360 11.43 1.91 1.67
C MET A 360 10.36 1.26 0.79
N ASP A 361 10.00 1.88 -0.33
CA ASP A 361 9.17 1.22 -1.34
C ASP A 361 10.01 0.41 -2.33
N ARG A 362 9.35 -0.28 -3.27
CA ARG A 362 10.04 -0.96 -4.37
C ARG A 362 9.98 -0.11 -5.63
N GLY A 363 11.14 0.41 -6.04
CA GLY A 363 11.29 1.14 -7.30
C GLY A 363 11.03 0.28 -8.53
N SER A 364 10.99 0.90 -9.71
CA SER A 364 10.72 0.22 -10.98
C SER A 364 11.78 -0.79 -11.41
N ASP A 365 12.95 -0.82 -10.75
CA ASP A 365 13.98 -1.85 -10.91
C ASP A 365 13.85 -3.01 -9.89
N GLY A 366 12.83 -2.97 -9.04
CA GLY A 366 12.52 -3.96 -8.01
C GLY A 366 13.31 -3.81 -6.70
N LYS A 367 14.20 -2.83 -6.56
CA LYS A 367 14.99 -2.60 -5.34
C LYS A 367 14.25 -1.74 -4.31
N LEU A 368 14.67 -1.87 -3.06
CA LEU A 368 14.27 -0.99 -1.96
C LEU A 368 14.88 0.41 -2.12
N GLN A 369 14.06 1.44 -1.94
CA GLN A 369 14.46 2.85 -1.96
C GLN A 369 13.74 3.63 -0.84
N GLU A 370 14.47 4.27 0.08
CA GLU A 370 13.89 5.11 1.16
C GLU A 370 13.17 6.30 0.53
N VAL A 371 11.85 6.32 0.51
CA VAL A 371 11.05 7.45 -0.02
C VAL A 371 10.18 8.11 1.07
N GLY A 372 9.85 7.35 2.12
CA GLY A 372 8.85 7.72 3.11
C GLY A 372 7.44 7.39 2.64
N GLN A 373 6.53 7.19 3.61
CA GLN A 373 5.12 6.86 3.35
C GLN A 373 4.24 7.55 4.39
N VAL A 374 3.02 7.91 3.99
CA VAL A 374 1.93 8.28 4.90
C VAL A 374 0.79 7.27 4.76
N SER A 375 0.29 6.77 5.89
CA SER A 375 -0.97 6.04 5.96
C SER A 375 -2.11 7.03 6.14
N VAL A 376 -3.19 6.84 5.39
CA VAL A 376 -4.42 7.65 5.45
C VAL A 376 -5.56 6.71 5.80
N SER A 377 -5.98 6.75 7.07
CA SER A 377 -6.96 5.84 7.65
C SER A 377 -8.28 6.57 7.86
N LEU A 378 -9.20 6.42 6.90
CA LEU A 378 -10.50 7.09 6.96
C LEU A 378 -11.40 6.43 8.01
N GLN A 379 -11.95 7.18 8.96
CA GLN A 379 -12.87 6.63 9.96
C GLN A 379 -14.22 6.34 9.31
N LYS A 380 -14.95 5.33 9.81
CA LYS A 380 -16.34 5.05 9.42
C LYS A 380 -17.21 4.90 10.65
N ALA A 381 -18.50 5.20 10.51
CA ALA A 381 -19.51 5.12 11.58
C ALA A 381 -19.69 3.73 12.22
N SER A 382 -19.06 2.68 11.68
CA SER A 382 -18.95 1.34 12.27
C SER A 382 -17.85 1.21 13.34
N GLY A 383 -16.94 2.19 13.47
CA GLY A 383 -15.70 2.06 14.25
C GLY A 383 -14.55 1.36 13.50
N GLU A 384 -14.73 1.05 12.21
CA GLU A 384 -13.66 0.52 11.36
C GLU A 384 -12.97 1.64 10.55
N PHE A 385 -11.68 1.44 10.21
CA PHE A 385 -10.88 2.41 9.45
C PHE A 385 -10.57 1.91 8.03
N GLN A 386 -11.07 2.61 7.03
CA GLN A 386 -10.75 2.36 5.61
C GLN A 386 -9.37 2.95 5.29
N THR A 387 -8.34 2.11 5.33
CA THR A 387 -6.94 2.55 5.23
C THR A 387 -6.40 2.52 3.80
N THR A 388 -5.75 3.61 3.39
CA THR A 388 -4.99 3.77 2.14
C THR A 388 -3.57 4.27 2.42
N LYS A 389 -2.69 4.27 1.41
CA LYS A 389 -1.27 4.61 1.56
C LYS A 389 -0.81 5.57 0.47
N LEU A 390 0.12 6.44 0.82
CA LEU A 390 0.68 7.48 -0.02
C LEU A 390 2.21 7.48 0.11
N ASN A 391 2.92 7.08 -0.95
CA ASN A 391 4.39 7.03 -0.95
C ASN A 391 4.98 8.40 -1.31
N GLY A 392 6.21 8.67 -0.84
CA GLY A 392 7.01 9.80 -1.29
C GLY A 392 7.51 9.65 -2.73
N PHE A 393 7.80 10.79 -3.36
CA PHE A 393 8.20 10.86 -4.77
C PHE A 393 9.74 10.86 -4.99
N GLU A 394 10.52 11.03 -3.91
CA GLU A 394 11.97 11.24 -3.96
C GLU A 394 12.73 10.42 -2.92
N VAL A 395 13.91 9.93 -3.30
CA VAL A 395 14.72 9.04 -2.45
C VAL A 395 15.55 9.82 -1.41
N PHE A 396 15.49 9.40 -0.15
CA PHE A 396 16.04 10.06 1.04
C PHE A 396 15.43 11.45 1.34
N ALA A 397 14.27 11.78 0.74
CA ALA A 397 13.58 13.05 0.97
C ALA A 397 12.74 13.06 2.28
N ARG A 398 12.40 11.87 2.79
CA ARG A 398 11.66 11.61 4.03
C ARG A 398 10.23 12.14 4.05
N PHE A 399 9.46 11.79 3.03
CA PHE A 399 8.03 12.10 2.94
C PHE A 399 7.25 11.56 4.16
N GLY A 400 6.47 12.41 4.81
CA GLY A 400 5.78 12.07 6.06
C GLY A 400 6.59 12.38 7.33
N SER A 401 7.63 13.23 7.23
CA SER A 401 8.31 13.76 8.42
C SER A 401 7.41 14.72 9.22
N ALA A 402 6.61 15.55 8.54
CA ALA A 402 5.57 16.34 9.18
C ALA A 402 4.28 16.26 8.35
N ILE A 403 3.16 16.23 9.07
CA ILE A 403 1.81 16.21 8.52
C ILE A 403 1.05 17.32 9.25
N ALA A 404 0.45 18.26 8.52
CA ALA A 404 -0.28 19.38 9.10
C ALA A 404 -1.65 19.54 8.42
N PRO A 405 -2.77 19.36 9.15
CA PRO A 405 -4.09 19.78 8.69
C PRO A 405 -4.11 21.26 8.35
N LEU A 406 -4.75 21.61 7.24
CA LEU A 406 -4.88 22.99 6.76
C LEU A 406 -6.26 23.57 7.00
N GLY A 407 -7.24 22.72 7.32
CA GLY A 407 -8.65 23.05 7.12
C GLY A 407 -8.99 23.08 5.63
N ASP A 408 -10.18 23.56 5.29
CA ASP A 408 -10.63 23.80 3.91
C ASP A 408 -9.82 24.95 3.28
N LEU A 409 -8.73 24.61 2.58
CA LEU A 409 -7.70 25.53 2.07
C LEU A 409 -8.16 26.26 0.82
N ASP A 410 -8.85 25.59 -0.09
CA ASP A 410 -9.34 26.19 -1.35
C ASP A 410 -10.83 26.59 -1.32
N GLN A 411 -11.48 26.31 -0.19
CA GLN A 411 -12.87 26.64 0.10
C GLN A 411 -13.88 25.88 -0.80
N ASP A 412 -13.60 24.64 -1.19
CA ASP A 412 -14.56 23.76 -1.89
C ASP A 412 -15.60 23.13 -0.95
N GLY A 413 -15.25 22.87 0.32
CA GLY A 413 -16.10 22.24 1.33
C GLY A 413 -15.51 21.01 2.03
N PHE A 414 -14.32 20.56 1.67
CA PHE A 414 -13.57 19.50 2.36
C PHE A 414 -12.29 20.07 3.00
N ASN A 415 -11.70 19.41 4.01
CA ASN A 415 -10.42 19.86 4.55
C ASN A 415 -9.23 19.29 3.76
N ASP A 416 -8.13 20.03 3.75
CA ASP A 416 -6.90 19.73 3.03
C ASP A 416 -5.72 19.50 3.99
N ILE A 417 -4.63 18.90 3.49
CA ILE A 417 -3.48 18.51 4.31
C ILE A 417 -2.14 18.79 3.63
N ALA A 418 -1.18 19.28 4.43
CA ALA A 418 0.22 19.42 4.05
C ALA A 418 1.05 18.23 4.54
N ILE A 419 1.90 17.68 3.68
CA ILE A 419 2.84 16.60 4.00
C ILE A 419 4.25 16.99 3.56
N ALA A 420 5.21 17.00 4.48
CA ALA A 420 6.58 17.41 4.21
C ALA A 420 7.50 16.26 3.83
N ALA A 421 8.44 16.57 2.95
CA ALA A 421 9.65 15.81 2.63
C ALA A 421 10.87 16.75 2.79
N PRO A 422 11.32 17.00 4.04
CA PRO A 422 12.22 18.11 4.37
C PRO A 422 13.66 17.99 3.85
N TYR A 423 13.99 16.92 3.13
CA TYR A 423 15.28 16.72 2.47
C TYR A 423 15.15 16.43 0.96
N GLY A 424 13.97 16.67 0.37
CA GLY A 424 13.71 16.57 -1.07
C GLY A 424 14.04 17.85 -1.85
N GLY A 425 13.80 17.79 -3.16
CA GLY A 425 14.06 18.86 -4.11
C GLY A 425 15.53 19.01 -4.51
N GLU A 426 15.78 19.81 -5.55
CA GLU A 426 17.16 20.09 -5.99
C GLU A 426 17.96 20.78 -4.85
N ASP A 427 19.21 20.34 -4.67
CA ASP A 427 20.08 20.62 -3.51
C ASP A 427 19.54 20.19 -2.12
N LYS A 428 18.49 19.37 -2.04
CA LYS A 428 17.89 18.87 -0.79
C LYS A 428 17.44 19.98 0.18
N LYS A 429 16.88 21.06 -0.37
CA LYS A 429 16.41 22.21 0.41
C LYS A 429 15.17 21.90 1.26
N GLY A 430 14.41 20.87 0.87
CA GLY A 430 13.15 20.45 1.48
C GLY A 430 11.94 20.85 0.64
N ILE A 431 10.91 20.02 0.67
CA ILE A 431 9.63 20.21 -0.04
C ILE A 431 8.46 20.03 0.93
N VAL A 432 7.40 20.81 0.73
CA VAL A 432 6.06 20.53 1.28
C VAL A 432 5.09 20.27 0.14
N TYR A 433 4.44 19.10 0.18
CA TYR A 433 3.35 18.75 -0.73
C TYR A 433 2.01 19.10 -0.09
N ILE A 434 1.06 19.59 -0.88
CA ILE A 434 -0.32 19.87 -0.43
C ILE A 434 -1.26 18.92 -1.18
N PHE A 435 -2.14 18.24 -0.45
CA PHE A 435 -3.11 17.30 -0.99
C PHE A 435 -4.51 17.74 -0.60
N ASN A 436 -5.43 17.76 -1.58
CA ASN A 436 -6.79 18.21 -1.35
C ASN A 436 -7.71 17.08 -0.81
N GLY A 437 -8.68 17.46 0.01
CA GLY A 437 -9.81 16.62 0.42
C GLY A 437 -10.80 16.36 -0.72
N ARG A 438 -11.82 15.54 -0.42
CA ARG A 438 -13.04 15.26 -1.24
C ARG A 438 -13.86 14.16 -0.57
N SER A 439 -15.13 14.02 -0.95
CA SER A 439 -16.08 13.01 -0.46
C SER A 439 -15.73 11.52 -0.68
N THR A 440 -14.54 11.21 -1.22
CA THR A 440 -14.01 9.84 -1.35
C THR A 440 -12.71 9.63 -0.57
N GLY A 441 -12.37 10.54 0.34
CA GLY A 441 -11.06 10.61 0.99
C GLY A 441 -10.04 11.35 0.14
N LEU A 442 -8.84 11.54 0.71
CA LEU A 442 -7.77 12.36 0.14
C LEU A 442 -7.54 12.13 -1.37
N ASN A 443 -7.30 13.22 -2.11
CA ASN A 443 -6.76 13.14 -3.46
C ASN A 443 -5.31 12.65 -3.42
N THR A 444 -5.00 11.52 -4.06
CA THR A 444 -3.65 10.92 -4.04
C THR A 444 -2.63 11.65 -4.91
N VAL A 445 -3.09 12.53 -5.81
CA VAL A 445 -2.21 13.44 -6.55
C VAL A 445 -2.06 14.73 -5.73
N PRO A 446 -0.83 15.16 -5.39
CA PRO A 446 -0.64 16.44 -4.71
C PRO A 446 -1.11 17.55 -5.64
N SER A 447 -1.83 18.51 -5.10
CA SER A 447 -2.05 19.76 -5.80
C SER A 447 -0.79 20.61 -5.70
N GLN A 448 -0.22 20.92 -4.53
CA GLN A 448 1.03 21.72 -4.49
C GLN A 448 2.32 20.91 -4.41
N ILE A 449 3.37 21.55 -4.92
CA ILE A 449 4.73 21.47 -4.41
C ILE A 449 5.17 22.88 -3.95
N LEU A 450 5.55 23.03 -2.68
CA LEU A 450 6.27 24.20 -2.14
C LEU A 450 7.74 23.85 -1.97
N GLU A 451 8.64 24.66 -2.53
CA GLU A 451 10.08 24.42 -2.52
C GLU A 451 10.82 25.29 -1.48
N GLY A 452 11.74 24.69 -0.73
CA GLY A 452 12.61 25.40 0.20
C GLY A 452 13.57 26.34 -0.54
N GLN A 453 13.56 27.63 -0.21
CA GLN A 453 14.29 28.67 -0.95
C GLN A 453 15.76 28.82 -0.55
N TRP A 454 16.18 28.22 0.57
CA TRP A 454 17.50 28.41 1.19
C TRP A 454 18.39 27.20 0.99
N ALA A 455 19.68 27.41 0.75
CA ALA A 455 20.67 26.34 0.72
C ALA A 455 21.17 25.99 2.14
N ALA A 456 21.72 24.79 2.30
CA ALA A 456 22.37 24.37 3.53
C ALA A 456 23.57 25.28 3.88
N GLN A 457 23.78 25.55 5.17
CA GLN A 457 24.99 26.23 5.66
C GLN A 457 25.98 25.21 6.24
N SER A 458 25.63 24.61 7.38
CA SER A 458 26.33 23.50 8.03
C SER A 458 25.45 22.26 8.22
N MET A 459 24.13 22.46 8.21
CA MET A 459 23.07 21.45 8.31
C MET A 459 22.08 21.67 7.15
N PRO A 460 21.35 20.64 6.66
CA PRO A 460 20.31 20.85 5.66
C PRO A 460 19.21 21.79 6.19
N PRO A 461 18.62 22.66 5.35
CA PRO A 461 17.63 23.67 5.78
C PRO A 461 16.44 23.05 6.52
N SER A 462 16.08 21.81 6.15
CA SER A 462 14.99 21.05 6.76
C SER A 462 13.64 21.78 6.64
N PHE A 463 13.41 22.46 5.51
CA PHE A 463 12.17 23.16 5.21
C PHE A 463 11.00 22.15 5.16
N GLY A 464 9.99 22.37 6.02
CA GLY A 464 8.90 21.42 6.21
C GLY A 464 9.06 20.50 7.41
N TYR A 465 10.18 20.54 8.14
CA TYR A 465 10.35 19.69 9.34
C TYR A 465 9.34 20.02 10.46
N SER A 466 8.86 21.27 10.52
CA SER A 466 7.67 21.65 11.28
C SER A 466 6.72 22.46 10.41
N MET A 467 5.41 22.32 10.65
CA MET A 467 4.35 22.98 9.89
C MET A 467 3.12 23.22 10.78
N LYS A 468 2.33 24.26 10.46
CA LYS A 468 0.99 24.48 11.03
C LYS A 468 0.09 25.21 10.03
N GLY A 469 -1.11 24.67 9.79
CA GLY A 469 -2.16 25.32 9.01
C GLY A 469 -3.40 25.67 9.84
N ALA A 470 -4.58 25.70 9.19
CA ALA A 470 -5.89 25.86 9.83
C ALA A 470 -6.10 27.19 10.58
N THR A 471 -5.50 28.28 10.11
CA THR A 471 -5.75 29.64 10.65
C THR A 471 -5.63 30.69 9.55
N ASP A 472 -6.70 31.43 9.31
CA ASP A 472 -6.74 32.63 8.45
C ASP A 472 -6.15 33.83 9.22
N ILE A 473 -4.92 34.24 8.90
CA ILE A 473 -4.18 35.26 9.66
C ILE A 473 -4.47 36.70 9.19
N ASP A 474 -4.81 36.87 7.91
CA ASP A 474 -5.04 38.18 7.29
C ASP A 474 -6.52 38.54 7.10
N LYS A 475 -7.41 37.57 7.34
CA LYS A 475 -8.89 37.64 7.31
C LYS A 475 -9.45 37.72 5.90
N ASN A 476 -8.80 37.05 4.95
CA ASN A 476 -9.29 36.92 3.58
C ASN A 476 -10.37 35.82 3.41
N GLY A 477 -10.59 34.96 4.41
CA GLY A 477 -11.58 33.89 4.41
C GLY A 477 -11.06 32.52 3.99
N TYR A 478 -9.74 32.33 3.95
CA TYR A 478 -9.04 31.10 3.60
C TYR A 478 -7.89 30.87 4.63
N PRO A 479 -7.60 29.63 5.06
CA PRO A 479 -6.58 29.37 6.07
C PRO A 479 -5.16 29.41 5.49
N ASP A 480 -4.20 29.93 6.27
CA ASP A 480 -2.80 30.07 5.87
C ASP A 480 -1.91 28.93 6.41
N LEU A 481 -0.67 28.83 5.92
CA LEU A 481 0.30 27.79 6.29
C LEU A 481 1.64 28.39 6.74
N ILE A 482 2.07 28.05 7.96
CA ILE A 482 3.43 28.28 8.47
C ILE A 482 4.29 27.04 8.21
N VAL A 483 5.49 27.25 7.66
CA VAL A 483 6.52 26.21 7.44
C VAL A 483 7.83 26.61 8.14
N GLY A 484 8.37 25.71 8.97
CA GLY A 484 9.66 25.87 9.62
C GLY A 484 10.83 25.31 8.80
N ALA A 485 12.00 25.97 8.88
CA ALA A 485 13.26 25.58 8.25
C ALA A 485 14.42 25.79 9.24
N PHE A 486 14.46 24.96 10.29
CA PHE A 486 15.32 25.18 11.46
C PHE A 486 16.82 25.12 11.17
N GLY A 487 17.25 24.39 10.12
CA GLY A 487 18.67 24.27 9.74
C GLY A 487 19.25 25.53 9.09
N VAL A 488 18.41 26.54 8.83
CA VAL A 488 18.77 27.89 8.37
C VAL A 488 18.09 28.99 9.22
N ASP A 489 17.66 28.64 10.44
CA ASP A 489 17.06 29.54 11.43
C ASP A 489 15.90 30.42 10.89
N ARG A 490 15.01 29.82 10.10
CA ARG A 490 13.90 30.51 9.42
C ARG A 490 12.53 29.85 9.63
N ALA A 491 11.49 30.68 9.54
CA ALA A 491 10.10 30.28 9.42
C ALA A 491 9.42 31.12 8.33
N VAL A 492 8.46 30.53 7.62
CA VAL A 492 7.85 31.10 6.41
C VAL A 492 6.34 30.98 6.51
N LEU A 493 5.63 32.05 6.19
CA LEU A 493 4.17 32.07 6.13
C LEU A 493 3.72 32.21 4.68
N TYR A 494 3.13 31.14 4.14
CA TYR A 494 2.44 31.12 2.86
C TYR A 494 0.97 31.45 3.10
N ARG A 495 0.44 32.42 2.36
CA ARG A 495 -0.96 32.85 2.49
C ARG A 495 -1.85 32.23 1.43
N ALA A 496 -3.07 31.84 1.81
CA ALA A 496 -4.06 31.37 0.86
C ALA A 496 -4.67 32.53 0.06
N ARG A 497 -4.79 32.34 -1.25
CA ARG A 497 -5.33 33.30 -2.22
C ARG A 497 -6.82 33.02 -2.42
N PRO A 498 -7.67 34.05 -2.58
CA PRO A 498 -9.08 33.80 -2.83
C PRO A 498 -9.35 33.08 -4.16
N VAL A 499 -10.18 32.04 -4.12
CA VAL A 499 -10.50 31.14 -5.23
C VAL A 499 -11.78 31.59 -5.94
N ILE A 500 -11.73 31.63 -7.27
CA ILE A 500 -12.83 32.04 -8.15
C ILE A 500 -13.25 30.86 -9.03
N THR A 501 -14.51 30.47 -8.92
CA THR A 501 -15.16 29.49 -9.79
C THR A 501 -15.87 30.22 -10.92
N VAL A 502 -15.59 29.84 -12.18
CA VAL A 502 -16.14 30.50 -13.37
C VAL A 502 -17.00 29.54 -14.18
N ASN A 503 -18.29 29.86 -14.29
CA ASN A 503 -19.22 29.16 -15.15
C ASN A 503 -19.28 29.88 -16.50
N ALA A 504 -18.64 29.29 -17.50
CA ALA A 504 -18.58 29.81 -18.86
C ALA A 504 -19.65 29.16 -19.75
N GLY A 505 -20.32 29.98 -20.57
CA GLY A 505 -21.32 29.55 -21.54
C GLY A 505 -20.89 29.93 -22.95
N LEU A 506 -21.08 29.02 -23.90
CA LEU A 506 -20.87 29.24 -25.32
C LEU A 506 -22.00 28.55 -26.08
N GLU A 507 -22.63 29.28 -26.99
CA GLU A 507 -23.74 28.84 -27.83
C GLU A 507 -23.54 29.34 -29.26
N VAL A 508 -24.12 28.60 -30.21
CA VAL A 508 -24.15 28.95 -31.63
C VAL A 508 -25.57 28.78 -32.15
N TYR A 509 -26.07 29.78 -32.88
CA TYR A 509 -27.42 29.77 -33.44
C TYR A 509 -27.44 30.32 -34.88
N PRO A 510 -27.89 29.55 -35.88
CA PRO A 510 -28.20 28.11 -35.83
C PRO A 510 -26.93 27.24 -35.69
N SER A 511 -27.08 26.01 -35.15
CA SER A 511 -25.99 25.01 -35.13
C SER A 511 -25.74 24.38 -36.51
N ILE A 512 -26.80 24.22 -37.32
CA ILE A 512 -26.69 23.77 -38.71
C ILE A 512 -26.65 24.99 -39.64
N LEU A 513 -25.59 25.11 -40.42
CA LEU A 513 -25.31 26.22 -41.32
C LEU A 513 -25.67 25.82 -42.76
N ASN A 514 -26.75 26.40 -43.27
CA ASN A 514 -27.13 26.28 -44.68
C ASN A 514 -26.37 27.34 -45.51
N GLN A 515 -25.67 26.91 -46.59
CA GLN A 515 -24.83 27.78 -47.41
C GLN A 515 -25.62 28.68 -48.37
N ASP A 516 -26.81 28.27 -48.79
CA ASP A 516 -27.69 29.01 -49.69
C ASP A 516 -28.48 30.12 -48.98
N ASN A 517 -28.70 29.97 -47.67
CA ASN A 517 -29.39 30.96 -46.83
C ASN A 517 -28.52 32.20 -46.55
N LYS A 518 -28.22 32.97 -47.60
CA LYS A 518 -27.35 34.15 -47.57
C LYS A 518 -28.13 35.38 -47.06
N THR A 519 -28.37 35.42 -45.74
CA THR A 519 -29.24 36.40 -45.07
C THR A 519 -28.56 37.76 -44.83
N CYS A 520 -27.34 37.77 -44.27
CA CYS A 520 -26.69 39.00 -43.80
C CYS A 520 -25.96 39.73 -44.93
N PRO A 521 -26.03 41.07 -45.01
CA PRO A 521 -25.14 41.85 -45.88
C PRO A 521 -23.71 41.89 -45.30
N LEU A 522 -22.69 41.73 -46.14
CA LEU A 522 -21.29 41.80 -45.73
C LEU A 522 -20.85 43.29 -45.65
N PRO A 523 -20.46 43.83 -44.47
CA PRO A 523 -20.15 45.25 -44.33
C PRO A 523 -19.06 45.72 -45.30
N GLY A 524 -19.38 46.68 -46.16
CA GLY A 524 -18.46 47.21 -47.18
C GLY A 524 -18.45 46.46 -48.52
N THR A 525 -19.39 45.55 -48.79
CA THR A 525 -19.71 45.10 -50.16
C THR A 525 -21.24 45.04 -50.36
N ALA A 526 -21.67 44.79 -51.60
CA ALA A 526 -23.09 44.53 -51.92
C ALA A 526 -23.47 43.04 -51.79
N LEU A 527 -22.57 42.18 -51.32
CA LEU A 527 -22.78 40.74 -51.24
C LEU A 527 -23.53 40.38 -49.95
N LYS A 528 -24.38 39.35 -50.03
CA LYS A 528 -24.92 38.67 -48.85
C LYS A 528 -24.16 37.38 -48.56
N VAL A 529 -24.11 37.00 -47.29
CA VAL A 529 -23.41 35.83 -46.78
C VAL A 529 -24.31 35.02 -45.84
N SER A 530 -24.10 33.71 -45.78
CA SER A 530 -24.73 32.87 -44.76
C SER A 530 -24.10 33.17 -43.40
N CYS A 531 -24.93 33.46 -42.40
CA CYS A 531 -24.51 34.02 -41.12
C CYS A 531 -25.16 33.32 -39.94
N PHE A 532 -24.47 33.35 -38.81
CA PHE A 532 -24.88 32.73 -37.55
C PHE A 532 -24.37 33.55 -36.36
N ASN A 533 -25.10 33.48 -35.26
CA ASN A 533 -24.76 34.16 -34.03
C ASN A 533 -23.90 33.25 -33.14
N VAL A 534 -22.89 33.86 -32.52
CA VAL A 534 -22.04 33.24 -31.50
C VAL A 534 -22.27 34.01 -30.20
N ARG A 535 -22.95 33.37 -29.25
CA ARG A 535 -23.29 33.95 -27.95
C ARG A 535 -22.35 33.38 -26.89
N PHE A 536 -21.65 34.26 -26.18
CA PHE A 536 -20.70 33.86 -25.15
C PHE A 536 -21.02 34.56 -23.83
N CYS A 537 -20.88 33.83 -22.74
CA CYS A 537 -21.39 34.22 -21.43
C CYS A 537 -20.42 33.84 -20.31
N LEU A 538 -20.28 34.69 -19.30
CA LEU A 538 -19.50 34.40 -18.09
C LEU A 538 -20.32 34.73 -16.84
N LYS A 539 -20.30 33.82 -15.86
CA LYS A 539 -20.60 34.09 -14.44
C LYS A 539 -19.39 33.68 -13.63
N ALA A 540 -18.97 34.50 -12.67
CA ALA A 540 -17.94 34.14 -11.70
C ALA A 540 -18.42 34.43 -10.28
N ASP A 541 -18.01 33.57 -9.35
CA ASP A 541 -18.24 33.75 -7.92
C ASP A 541 -17.08 33.15 -7.11
N GLY A 542 -17.02 33.47 -5.83
CA GLY A 542 -16.01 32.95 -4.92
C GLY A 542 -16.27 33.38 -3.47
N LYS A 543 -15.83 32.53 -2.55
CA LYS A 543 -15.88 32.79 -1.10
C LYS A 543 -14.84 33.86 -0.70
N GLY A 544 -14.88 34.29 0.56
CA GLY A 544 -13.90 35.23 1.12
C GLY A 544 -13.85 36.65 0.51
N ALA A 545 -12.71 37.30 0.68
CA ALA A 545 -12.45 38.73 0.48
C ALA A 545 -12.14 39.11 -0.98
N LEU A 546 -13.01 38.70 -1.92
CA LEU A 546 -12.86 38.98 -3.35
C LEU A 546 -13.40 40.37 -3.78
N PRO A 547 -12.72 41.07 -4.71
CA PRO A 547 -13.24 42.27 -5.37
C PRO A 547 -14.62 42.06 -6.02
N ARG A 548 -15.50 43.07 -5.94
CA ARG A 548 -16.85 43.01 -6.53
C ARG A 548 -16.89 43.02 -8.07
N LYS A 549 -15.82 43.50 -8.71
CA LYS A 549 -15.63 43.55 -10.16
C LYS A 549 -14.43 42.69 -10.53
N LEU A 550 -14.61 41.80 -11.51
CA LEU A 550 -13.55 40.94 -12.03
C LEU A 550 -13.38 41.21 -13.52
N ASN A 551 -12.14 41.43 -13.98
CA ASN A 551 -11.83 41.79 -15.36
C ASN A 551 -11.30 40.57 -16.12
N PHE A 552 -12.05 40.09 -17.10
CA PHE A 552 -11.65 38.97 -17.95
C PHE A 552 -11.24 39.42 -19.35
N GLN A 553 -10.16 38.86 -19.85
CA GLN A 553 -9.82 38.85 -21.27
C GLN A 553 -10.43 37.58 -21.87
N VAL A 554 -11.42 37.73 -22.74
CA VAL A 554 -12.02 36.62 -23.51
C VAL A 554 -11.44 36.63 -24.91
N GLU A 555 -11.14 35.47 -25.47
CA GLU A 555 -10.73 35.29 -26.87
C GLU A 555 -11.57 34.19 -27.53
N LEU A 556 -12.19 34.51 -28.66
CA LEU A 556 -12.96 33.58 -29.49
C LEU A 556 -12.21 33.28 -30.78
N LEU A 557 -12.19 32.00 -31.17
CA LEU A 557 -11.55 31.48 -32.38
C LEU A 557 -12.51 30.58 -33.16
N LEU A 558 -12.76 30.92 -34.42
CA LEU A 558 -13.61 30.16 -35.34
C LEU A 558 -12.81 29.08 -36.08
N ASP A 559 -13.48 27.95 -36.35
CA ASP A 559 -12.96 26.81 -37.13
C ASP A 559 -11.64 26.23 -36.56
N LYS A 560 -11.50 26.20 -35.21
CA LYS A 560 -10.21 25.99 -34.50
C LYS A 560 -9.48 24.70 -34.91
N LEU A 561 -10.20 23.59 -35.12
CA LEU A 561 -9.61 22.30 -35.49
C LEU A 561 -8.92 22.28 -36.86
N LYS A 562 -9.08 23.32 -37.70
CA LYS A 562 -8.27 23.45 -38.91
C LYS A 562 -6.79 23.72 -38.59
N GLN A 563 -5.94 22.98 -39.29
CA GLN A 563 -4.48 23.07 -39.20
C GLN A 563 -3.98 24.51 -39.41
N LYS A 564 -2.89 24.88 -38.74
CA LYS A 564 -2.27 26.20 -38.92
C LYS A 564 -1.82 26.35 -40.39
N GLY A 565 -2.43 27.30 -41.10
CA GLY A 565 -2.21 27.54 -42.54
C GLY A 565 -3.33 27.04 -43.46
N ALA A 566 -4.28 26.24 -42.96
CA ALA A 566 -5.48 25.90 -43.73
C ALA A 566 -6.50 27.07 -43.75
N ILE A 567 -7.34 27.10 -44.79
CA ILE A 567 -8.41 28.11 -44.95
C ILE A 567 -9.42 27.95 -43.81
N ARG A 568 -9.59 29.00 -43.00
CA ARG A 568 -10.65 29.12 -41.98
C ARG A 568 -11.96 29.43 -42.68
N ARG A 569 -12.95 28.56 -42.55
CA ARG A 569 -14.20 28.59 -43.32
C ARG A 569 -15.19 29.64 -42.82
N ALA A 570 -15.22 29.88 -41.51
CA ALA A 570 -16.01 30.94 -40.88
C ALA A 570 -15.14 32.12 -40.41
N LEU A 571 -15.70 33.32 -40.44
CA LEU A 571 -15.08 34.60 -40.07
C LEU A 571 -16.09 35.47 -39.31
N PHE A 572 -15.64 36.34 -38.41
CA PHE A 572 -16.54 37.31 -37.77
C PHE A 572 -16.92 38.45 -38.73
N LEU A 573 -18.17 38.92 -38.68
CA LEU A 573 -18.72 39.86 -39.67
C LEU A 573 -18.10 41.26 -39.58
N HIS A 574 -17.70 41.70 -38.39
CA HIS A 574 -17.14 43.04 -38.13
C HIS A 574 -15.67 43.17 -38.52
N ASN A 575 -14.84 42.18 -38.22
CA ASN A 575 -13.39 42.24 -38.48
C ASN A 575 -12.91 41.34 -39.64
N ARG A 576 -13.81 40.56 -40.25
CA ARG A 576 -13.55 39.60 -41.35
C ARG A 576 -12.40 38.63 -41.06
N SER A 577 -12.17 38.30 -39.79
CA SER A 577 -11.10 37.43 -39.33
C SER A 577 -11.67 36.26 -38.52
N PRO A 578 -10.92 35.16 -38.34
CA PRO A 578 -11.36 34.01 -37.56
C PRO A 578 -11.26 34.23 -36.04
N GLY A 579 -10.72 35.36 -35.57
CA GLY A 579 -10.43 35.61 -34.16
C GLY A 579 -11.04 36.92 -33.65
N HIS A 580 -11.43 36.94 -32.38
CA HIS A 580 -11.84 38.17 -31.70
C HIS A 580 -11.53 38.13 -30.20
N SER A 581 -10.79 39.13 -29.72
CA SER A 581 -10.51 39.32 -28.29
C SER A 581 -11.38 40.44 -27.73
N LYS A 582 -11.98 40.22 -26.56
CA LYS A 582 -12.85 41.19 -25.88
C LYS A 582 -12.54 41.26 -24.39
N ASN A 583 -12.53 42.47 -23.84
CA ASN A 583 -12.36 42.74 -22.42
C ASN A 583 -13.76 42.80 -21.79
N MET A 584 -13.98 42.03 -20.73
CA MET A 584 -15.29 41.80 -20.12
C MET A 584 -15.18 41.93 -18.60
N THR A 585 -15.68 43.03 -18.04
CA THR A 585 -15.82 43.19 -16.59
C THR A 585 -17.14 42.57 -16.15
N ILE A 586 -17.09 41.61 -15.22
CA ILE A 586 -18.26 40.95 -14.63
C ILE A 586 -18.34 41.22 -13.11
N PHE A 587 -19.54 41.04 -12.54
CA PHE A 587 -19.82 41.31 -11.13
C PHE A 587 -19.99 40.01 -10.34
N ARG A 588 -19.33 39.92 -9.17
CA ARG A 588 -19.34 38.74 -8.29
C ARG A 588 -20.77 38.39 -7.85
N GLY A 589 -21.17 37.12 -8.00
CA GLY A 589 -22.51 36.63 -7.66
C GLY A 589 -23.65 37.16 -8.53
N GLY A 590 -23.35 37.92 -9.59
CA GLY A 590 -24.35 38.50 -10.49
C GLY A 590 -25.07 37.47 -11.38
N GLN A 591 -26.03 37.96 -12.16
CA GLN A 591 -26.54 37.22 -13.31
C GLN A 591 -25.42 36.96 -14.33
N MET A 592 -25.55 35.87 -15.08
CA MET A 592 -24.58 35.51 -16.11
C MET A 592 -24.55 36.59 -17.20
N GLN A 593 -23.42 37.26 -17.35
CA GLN A 593 -23.26 38.36 -18.30
C GLN A 593 -22.90 37.76 -19.66
N CYS A 594 -23.64 38.14 -20.70
CA CYS A 594 -23.47 37.62 -22.06
C CYS A 594 -23.19 38.74 -23.05
N GLU A 595 -22.45 38.40 -24.10
CA GLU A 595 -22.34 39.17 -25.34
C GLU A 595 -22.58 38.27 -26.55
N GLU A 596 -22.84 38.88 -27.71
CA GLU A 596 -23.20 38.19 -28.93
C GLU A 596 -22.47 38.80 -30.12
N LEU A 597 -21.95 37.94 -31.01
CA LEU A 597 -21.22 38.33 -32.22
C LEU A 597 -21.80 37.59 -33.42
N ILE A 598 -21.94 38.30 -34.53
CA ILE A 598 -22.36 37.69 -35.80
C ILE A 598 -21.10 37.20 -36.53
N ALA A 599 -21.08 35.92 -36.87
CA ALA A 599 -20.11 35.30 -37.76
C ALA A 599 -20.78 34.93 -39.09
N TYR A 600 -19.96 34.71 -40.12
CA TYR A 600 -20.42 34.30 -41.43
C TYR A 600 -19.53 33.21 -42.03
N LEU A 601 -20.13 32.40 -42.89
CA LEU A 601 -19.48 31.36 -43.65
C LEU A 601 -18.99 31.93 -44.98
N ARG A 602 -17.76 31.58 -45.37
CA ARG A 602 -17.19 31.90 -46.70
C ARG A 602 -18.05 31.35 -47.84
N ASP A 603 -17.82 31.86 -49.04
CA ASP A 603 -18.50 31.30 -50.22
C ASP A 603 -17.98 29.88 -50.53
N GLU A 604 -18.82 29.06 -51.17
CA GLU A 604 -18.50 27.66 -51.50
C GLU A 604 -17.26 27.52 -52.38
N SER A 605 -17.02 28.52 -53.23
CA SER A 605 -15.83 28.59 -54.09
C SER A 605 -14.51 28.70 -53.31
N GLU A 606 -14.55 29.14 -52.05
CA GLU A 606 -13.35 29.36 -51.22
C GLU A 606 -12.87 28.10 -50.48
N PHE A 607 -13.71 27.08 -50.27
CA PHE A 607 -13.33 25.89 -49.51
C PHE A 607 -14.07 24.61 -49.92
N ARG A 608 -13.35 23.49 -50.00
CA ARG A 608 -13.90 22.19 -50.42
C ARG A 608 -14.47 21.33 -49.29
N ASP A 609 -14.10 21.60 -48.04
CA ASP A 609 -14.49 20.74 -46.92
C ASP A 609 -15.77 21.22 -46.22
N LYS A 610 -16.86 20.54 -46.55
CA LYS A 610 -18.18 20.68 -45.92
C LYS A 610 -18.44 19.66 -44.80
N LEU A 611 -17.58 18.65 -44.62
CA LEU A 611 -17.80 17.53 -43.69
C LEU A 611 -17.26 17.78 -42.29
N THR A 612 -16.06 18.37 -42.16
CA THR A 612 -15.49 18.64 -40.82
C THR A 612 -16.33 19.69 -40.09
N PRO A 613 -16.73 19.51 -38.82
CA PRO A 613 -17.42 20.56 -38.06
C PRO A 613 -16.61 21.87 -37.98
N ILE A 614 -17.31 22.99 -37.89
CA ILE A 614 -16.71 24.31 -37.61
C ILE A 614 -16.69 24.49 -36.10
N THR A 615 -15.56 24.15 -35.49
CA THR A 615 -15.37 24.28 -34.04
C THR A 615 -15.18 25.75 -33.65
N ILE A 616 -16.15 26.29 -32.95
CA ILE A 616 -16.08 27.59 -32.27
C ILE A 616 -15.43 27.35 -30.91
N PHE A 617 -14.36 28.06 -30.61
CA PHE A 617 -13.62 27.95 -29.37
C PHE A 617 -13.63 29.29 -28.65
N MET A 618 -13.77 29.24 -27.33
CA MET A 618 -13.62 30.38 -26.43
C MET A 618 -12.60 30.04 -25.35
N GLU A 619 -11.67 30.93 -25.06
CA GLU A 619 -10.89 30.92 -23.82
C GLU A 619 -11.09 32.23 -23.05
N TYR A 620 -10.88 32.18 -21.73
CA TYR A 620 -11.00 33.34 -20.85
C TYR A 620 -9.85 33.35 -19.83
N ARG A 621 -9.35 34.55 -19.53
CA ARG A 621 -8.22 34.76 -18.61
C ARG A 621 -8.53 35.93 -17.67
N LEU A 622 -8.29 35.78 -16.37
CA LEU A 622 -8.49 36.84 -15.37
C LEU A 622 -7.29 37.80 -15.34
N ASP A 623 -7.53 39.11 -15.28
CA ASP A 623 -6.47 40.09 -14.96
C ASP A 623 -6.20 40.11 -13.44
N TYR A 624 -5.32 39.19 -13.03
CA TYR A 624 -4.85 39.03 -11.65
C TYR A 624 -4.19 40.29 -11.05
N ARG A 625 -3.73 41.25 -11.86
CA ARG A 625 -3.11 42.48 -11.35
C ARG A 625 -4.16 43.51 -10.94
N THR A 626 -5.25 43.62 -11.70
CA THR A 626 -6.38 44.51 -11.35
C THR A 626 -7.26 43.98 -10.23
N ALA A 627 -7.13 42.68 -9.89
CA ALA A 627 -7.93 41.99 -8.88
C ALA A 627 -7.18 41.71 -7.56
N ALA A 628 -5.96 42.23 -7.39
CA ALA A 628 -5.18 42.06 -6.16
C ALA A 628 -5.74 42.88 -4.97
N ASP A 629 -5.44 42.45 -3.75
CA ASP A 629 -5.75 43.19 -2.53
C ASP A 629 -4.76 44.36 -2.26
N ALA A 630 -4.88 44.99 -1.09
CA ALA A 630 -3.96 46.05 -0.66
C ALA A 630 -2.53 45.56 -0.29
N THR A 631 -2.34 44.27 -0.02
CA THR A 631 -1.02 43.65 0.22
C THR A 631 -0.36 43.10 -1.04
N GLY A 632 -1.07 43.02 -2.16
CA GLY A 632 -0.61 42.47 -3.44
C GLY A 632 -0.98 40.99 -3.68
N LEU A 633 -1.69 40.37 -2.74
CA LEU A 633 -2.25 39.02 -2.84
C LEU A 633 -3.24 38.96 -4.02
N ARG A 634 -2.96 38.10 -5.00
CA ARG A 634 -3.77 37.97 -6.22
C ARG A 634 -4.69 36.76 -6.09
N PRO A 635 -5.97 36.82 -6.51
CA PRO A 635 -6.83 35.64 -6.52
C PRO A 635 -6.35 34.58 -7.53
N ILE A 636 -7.01 33.44 -7.57
CA ILE A 636 -6.83 32.45 -8.64
C ILE A 636 -8.16 31.84 -9.11
N LEU A 637 -8.17 31.31 -10.34
CA LEU A 637 -9.24 30.48 -10.87
C LEU A 637 -9.14 29.05 -10.30
N ASN A 638 -10.28 28.40 -10.03
CA ASN A 638 -10.32 27.01 -9.57
C ASN A 638 -9.64 26.06 -10.58
N GLN A 639 -8.66 25.27 -10.12
CA GLN A 639 -7.86 24.34 -10.93
C GLN A 639 -8.69 23.30 -11.71
N PHE A 640 -9.86 22.91 -11.17
CA PHE A 640 -10.77 21.95 -11.79
C PHE A 640 -11.71 22.59 -12.83
N THR A 641 -11.75 23.93 -12.93
CA THR A 641 -12.57 24.64 -13.92
C THR A 641 -11.77 24.88 -15.22
N PRO A 642 -12.23 24.39 -16.38
CA PRO A 642 -11.51 24.61 -17.63
C PRO A 642 -11.61 26.08 -18.07
N ALA A 643 -10.47 26.75 -18.21
CA ALA A 643 -10.34 28.13 -18.70
C ALA A 643 -10.74 28.32 -20.19
N ASN A 644 -11.37 27.32 -20.80
CA ASN A 644 -11.82 27.32 -22.18
C ASN A 644 -13.02 26.39 -22.41
N LEU A 645 -13.74 26.64 -23.49
CA LEU A 645 -14.95 25.91 -23.90
C LEU A 645 -15.01 25.85 -25.44
N SER A 646 -15.58 24.76 -25.97
CA SER A 646 -15.84 24.60 -27.40
C SER A 646 -17.30 24.27 -27.69
N ARG A 647 -17.74 24.68 -28.88
CA ARG A 647 -18.98 24.28 -29.54
C ARG A 647 -18.72 24.00 -31.01
N GLN A 648 -19.60 23.24 -31.63
CA GLN A 648 -19.48 22.86 -33.02
C GLN A 648 -20.70 23.33 -33.78
N ALA A 649 -20.48 23.78 -35.02
CA ALA A 649 -21.53 24.04 -36.00
C ALA A 649 -21.24 23.23 -37.25
N HIS A 650 -22.27 22.66 -37.86
CA HIS A 650 -22.15 21.76 -39.01
C HIS A 650 -22.62 22.45 -40.27
N ILE A 651 -21.99 22.19 -41.41
CA ILE A 651 -22.54 22.61 -42.70
C ILE A 651 -23.58 21.59 -43.12
N LEU A 652 -24.73 22.05 -43.58
CA LEU A 652 -25.83 21.19 -44.02
C LEU A 652 -25.39 20.31 -45.20
N LEU A 653 -25.55 18.99 -45.06
CA LEU A 653 -25.19 18.00 -46.06
C LEU A 653 -26.10 16.76 -45.94
N ASP A 654 -26.55 16.22 -47.06
CA ASP A 654 -27.28 14.94 -47.17
C ASP A 654 -28.53 14.78 -46.25
N CYS A 655 -29.28 15.85 -46.00
CA CYS A 655 -30.48 15.90 -45.13
C CYS A 655 -31.82 16.04 -45.89
N GLY A 656 -32.04 15.24 -46.95
CA GLY A 656 -33.30 15.21 -47.69
C GLY A 656 -33.74 16.52 -48.36
N GLU A 657 -34.99 16.59 -48.82
CA GLU A 657 -35.58 17.82 -49.38
C GLU A 657 -36.06 18.79 -48.29
N ASP A 658 -36.45 18.29 -47.11
CA ASP A 658 -36.92 19.14 -46.01
C ASP A 658 -35.78 19.77 -45.18
N ASN A 659 -34.53 19.46 -45.52
CA ASN A 659 -33.32 20.01 -44.93
C ASN A 659 -33.11 19.63 -43.44
N VAL A 660 -33.75 18.57 -42.92
CA VAL A 660 -33.73 18.19 -41.49
C VAL A 660 -33.41 16.70 -41.29
N CYS A 661 -32.12 16.38 -41.16
CA CYS A 661 -31.62 15.01 -40.95
C CYS A 661 -32.28 14.30 -39.75
N LYS A 662 -33.02 13.22 -40.02
CA LYS A 662 -33.60 12.29 -39.03
C LYS A 662 -32.89 10.93 -39.06
N PRO A 663 -32.02 10.63 -38.08
CA PRO A 663 -31.36 9.33 -38.00
C PRO A 663 -32.32 8.26 -37.45
N LYS A 664 -31.96 6.98 -37.61
CA LYS A 664 -32.68 5.86 -36.98
C LYS A 664 -31.68 4.96 -36.27
N LEU A 665 -31.40 5.30 -35.01
CA LEU A 665 -30.34 4.72 -34.21
C LEU A 665 -30.80 3.47 -33.49
N GLU A 666 -30.08 2.36 -33.67
CA GLU A 666 -30.38 1.07 -33.05
C GLU A 666 -29.10 0.45 -32.48
N VAL A 667 -29.19 -0.12 -31.28
CA VAL A 667 -28.10 -0.80 -30.59
C VAL A 667 -28.52 -2.20 -30.14
N SER A 668 -27.59 -3.15 -30.16
CA SER A 668 -27.76 -4.47 -29.54
C SER A 668 -26.42 -4.98 -29.01
N VAL A 669 -26.48 -5.93 -28.06
CA VAL A 669 -25.31 -6.38 -27.29
C VAL A 669 -25.39 -7.87 -26.98
N ASN A 670 -24.23 -8.52 -26.96
CA ASN A 670 -24.02 -9.90 -26.52
C ASN A 670 -22.67 -9.99 -25.78
N SER A 671 -22.42 -11.05 -25.00
CA SER A 671 -21.13 -11.26 -24.33
C SER A 671 -20.37 -12.48 -24.85
N ASP A 672 -19.08 -12.55 -24.50
CA ASP A 672 -18.28 -13.78 -24.54
C ASP A 672 -18.60 -14.71 -23.35
N GLN A 673 -18.79 -14.16 -22.16
CA GLN A 673 -19.05 -14.90 -20.92
C GLN A 673 -20.48 -14.68 -20.39
N LYS A 674 -21.15 -15.78 -20.03
CA LYS A 674 -22.53 -15.77 -19.48
C LYS A 674 -22.60 -15.74 -17.95
N LYS A 675 -21.49 -15.97 -17.26
CA LYS A 675 -21.37 -16.04 -15.80
C LYS A 675 -20.13 -15.28 -15.35
N ILE A 676 -20.19 -14.65 -14.19
CA ILE A 676 -19.07 -14.00 -13.49
C ILE A 676 -18.89 -14.71 -12.13
N TYR A 677 -17.67 -15.13 -11.82
CA TYR A 677 -17.35 -15.91 -10.63
C TYR A 677 -16.92 -15.02 -9.46
N ILE A 678 -17.66 -15.01 -8.35
CA ILE A 678 -17.39 -14.09 -7.22
C ILE A 678 -16.03 -14.41 -6.58
N GLY A 679 -15.23 -13.37 -6.27
CA GLY A 679 -13.99 -13.44 -5.50
C GLY A 679 -12.68 -13.38 -6.32
N ASP A 680 -12.77 -13.04 -7.61
CA ASP A 680 -11.61 -12.70 -8.46
C ASP A 680 -12.00 -11.65 -9.51
N ASP A 681 -11.01 -11.08 -10.18
CA ASP A 681 -11.16 -10.08 -11.22
C ASP A 681 -11.64 -10.74 -12.52
N ASN A 682 -12.91 -10.59 -12.87
CA ASN A 682 -13.50 -11.31 -14.01
C ASN A 682 -13.40 -10.47 -15.31
N PRO A 683 -12.67 -10.94 -16.35
CA PRO A 683 -12.61 -10.25 -17.64
C PRO A 683 -13.86 -10.55 -18.49
N LEU A 684 -14.65 -9.52 -18.78
CA LEU A 684 -15.88 -9.59 -19.57
C LEU A 684 -15.71 -8.81 -20.89
N THR A 685 -16.05 -9.41 -22.03
CA THR A 685 -16.14 -8.68 -23.32
C THR A 685 -17.58 -8.54 -23.76
N LEU A 686 -18.08 -7.29 -23.83
CA LEU A 686 -19.35 -6.98 -24.44
C LEU A 686 -19.14 -6.67 -25.93
N ILE A 687 -19.76 -7.46 -26.81
CA ILE A 687 -19.81 -7.25 -28.25
C ILE A 687 -21.06 -6.44 -28.55
N VAL A 688 -20.87 -5.19 -28.94
CA VAL A 688 -21.95 -4.24 -29.23
C VAL A 688 -22.06 -4.04 -30.74
N LYS A 689 -23.29 -4.15 -31.27
CA LYS A 689 -23.64 -3.70 -32.62
C LYS A 689 -24.38 -2.37 -32.54
N ALA A 690 -23.87 -1.36 -33.22
CA ALA A 690 -24.49 -0.05 -33.36
C ALA A 690 -24.79 0.21 -34.84
N GLN A 691 -26.01 0.67 -35.17
CA GLN A 691 -26.39 0.95 -36.56
C GLN A 691 -27.29 2.17 -36.70
N ASN A 692 -27.13 2.88 -37.82
CA ASN A 692 -28.01 3.97 -38.25
C ASN A 692 -28.74 3.58 -39.54
N GLN A 693 -30.06 3.45 -39.47
CA GLN A 693 -30.94 3.09 -40.59
C GLN A 693 -31.75 4.29 -41.14
N GLY A 694 -31.42 5.51 -40.72
CA GLY A 694 -32.03 6.77 -41.19
C GLY A 694 -31.00 7.67 -41.87
N GLU A 695 -31.19 8.97 -41.79
CA GLU A 695 -30.27 9.99 -42.33
C GLU A 695 -29.06 10.24 -41.41
N GLY A 696 -28.19 11.19 -41.75
CA GLY A 696 -26.95 11.46 -41.00
C GLY A 696 -27.17 11.86 -39.54
N ALA A 697 -26.55 11.11 -38.62
CA ALA A 697 -26.50 11.46 -37.19
C ALA A 697 -25.22 12.25 -36.89
N TYR A 698 -25.34 13.52 -36.50
CA TYR A 698 -24.22 14.39 -36.12
C TYR A 698 -23.79 14.10 -34.67
N GLU A 699 -22.47 14.17 -34.41
CA GLU A 699 -21.87 13.85 -33.10
C GLU A 699 -22.42 12.54 -32.51
N ALA A 700 -22.41 11.45 -33.29
CA ALA A 700 -23.00 10.18 -32.88
C ALA A 700 -22.08 9.43 -31.91
N GLU A 701 -22.58 9.18 -30.71
CA GLU A 701 -21.87 8.55 -29.59
C GLU A 701 -22.65 7.33 -29.07
N LEU A 702 -21.95 6.23 -28.79
CA LEU A 702 -22.46 5.12 -27.98
C LEU A 702 -22.11 5.39 -26.52
N ILE A 703 -23.13 5.38 -25.65
CA ILE A 703 -23.02 5.51 -24.20
C ILE A 703 -23.26 4.14 -23.57
N ILE A 704 -22.35 3.70 -22.70
CA ILE A 704 -22.47 2.50 -21.88
C ILE A 704 -22.42 2.92 -20.41
N SER A 705 -23.58 2.95 -19.75
CA SER A 705 -23.65 3.08 -18.29
C SER A 705 -23.27 1.75 -17.65
N MET A 706 -22.29 1.79 -16.76
CA MET A 706 -21.63 0.61 -16.20
C MET A 706 -21.76 0.56 -14.66
N PRO A 707 -21.81 -0.64 -14.06
CA PRO A 707 -22.04 -0.81 -12.63
C PRO A 707 -20.80 -0.37 -11.83
N PRO A 708 -20.94 0.04 -10.56
CA PRO A 708 -19.83 0.61 -9.78
C PRO A 708 -18.65 -0.37 -9.59
N GLN A 709 -18.92 -1.68 -9.59
CA GLN A 709 -17.94 -2.76 -9.42
C GLN A 709 -17.20 -3.16 -10.73
N ALA A 710 -17.49 -2.51 -11.86
CA ALA A 710 -16.82 -2.77 -13.13
C ALA A 710 -15.84 -1.64 -13.49
N ASP A 711 -14.74 -1.99 -14.14
CA ASP A 711 -13.75 -1.05 -14.70
C ASP A 711 -13.56 -1.29 -16.20
N PHE A 712 -13.39 -0.23 -16.98
CA PHE A 712 -13.22 -0.30 -18.44
C PHE A 712 -11.75 -0.48 -18.82
N ILE A 713 -11.41 -1.62 -19.45
CA ILE A 713 -10.05 -1.95 -19.88
C ILE A 713 -9.75 -1.32 -21.24
N GLY A 714 -10.73 -1.30 -22.15
CA GLY A 714 -10.58 -0.73 -23.49
C GLY A 714 -11.30 -1.49 -24.60
N VAL A 715 -11.15 -0.98 -25.83
CA VAL A 715 -11.71 -1.59 -27.04
C VAL A 715 -10.82 -2.75 -27.52
N VAL A 716 -11.44 -3.85 -27.94
CA VAL A 716 -10.75 -5.00 -28.58
C VAL A 716 -10.13 -4.55 -29.90
N ARG A 717 -8.81 -4.74 -30.05
CA ARG A 717 -8.07 -4.42 -31.29
C ARG A 717 -7.58 -5.64 -32.08
N ASN A 718 -7.73 -6.84 -31.49
CA ASN A 718 -7.07 -8.09 -31.90
C ASN A 718 -7.86 -8.91 -32.94
N SER A 719 -9.12 -8.59 -33.21
CA SER A 719 -9.90 -9.12 -34.34
C SER A 719 -10.01 -8.00 -35.38
N GLU A 720 -10.06 -8.38 -36.66
CA GLU A 720 -10.24 -7.44 -37.78
C GLU A 720 -11.73 -7.23 -38.12
N ASP A 721 -12.59 -8.12 -37.64
CA ASP A 721 -14.06 -8.06 -37.76
C ASP A 721 -14.69 -7.01 -36.82
N LEU A 722 -13.92 -6.49 -35.86
CA LEU A 722 -14.35 -5.51 -34.87
C LEU A 722 -13.79 -4.11 -35.17
N ALA A 723 -14.70 -3.14 -35.26
CA ALA A 723 -14.40 -1.72 -35.42
C ALA A 723 -13.63 -1.19 -34.21
N ARG A 724 -12.48 -0.58 -34.49
CA ARG A 724 -11.58 0.02 -33.49
C ARG A 724 -12.08 1.42 -33.13
N LEU A 725 -13.18 1.48 -32.36
CA LEU A 725 -13.77 2.73 -31.91
C LEU A 725 -12.79 3.55 -31.05
N SER A 726 -12.93 4.87 -31.11
CA SER A 726 -12.37 5.79 -30.12
C SER A 726 -13.34 5.81 -28.94
N CYS A 727 -12.85 5.49 -27.73
CA CYS A 727 -13.68 5.44 -26.53
C CYS A 727 -12.95 6.04 -25.33
N ALA A 728 -13.71 6.71 -24.46
CA ALA A 728 -13.25 7.31 -23.22
C ALA A 728 -14.19 6.97 -22.06
N PHE A 729 -13.63 6.69 -20.89
CA PHE A 729 -14.39 6.59 -19.65
C PHE A 729 -14.62 8.01 -19.09
N LYS A 730 -15.85 8.30 -18.65
CA LYS A 730 -16.20 9.54 -17.93
C LYS A 730 -17.09 9.22 -16.72
N THR A 731 -16.96 10.05 -15.68
CA THR A 731 -17.82 10.01 -14.50
C THR A 731 -18.58 11.32 -14.42
N GLU A 732 -19.91 11.26 -14.51
CA GLU A 732 -20.77 12.45 -14.60
C GLU A 732 -21.97 12.26 -13.68
N ASN A 733 -22.17 13.17 -12.71
CA ASN A 733 -23.21 13.07 -11.68
C ASN A 733 -23.28 11.68 -11.02
N GLN A 734 -22.14 11.19 -10.51
CA GLN A 734 -21.93 9.85 -9.94
C GLN A 734 -22.13 8.66 -10.90
N THR A 735 -22.66 8.85 -12.11
CA THR A 735 -22.78 7.77 -13.10
C THR A 735 -21.41 7.45 -13.71
N ARG A 736 -21.00 6.17 -13.60
CA ARG A 736 -19.84 5.62 -14.32
C ARG A 736 -20.29 5.25 -15.73
N GLN A 737 -19.66 5.81 -16.76
CA GLN A 737 -20.07 5.55 -18.14
C GLN A 737 -18.89 5.61 -19.13
N VAL A 738 -18.95 4.80 -20.18
CA VAL A 738 -18.03 4.83 -21.33
C VAL A 738 -18.75 5.49 -22.51
N VAL A 739 -18.08 6.47 -23.13
CA VAL A 739 -18.47 7.07 -24.41
C VAL A 739 -17.61 6.44 -25.50
N CYS A 740 -18.21 6.11 -26.66
CA CYS A 740 -17.51 5.67 -27.85
C CYS A 740 -17.99 6.44 -29.10
N ASP A 741 -17.06 7.03 -29.85
CA ASP A 741 -17.33 7.75 -31.09
C ASP A 741 -17.81 6.78 -32.20
N LEU A 742 -19.03 6.99 -32.73
CA LEU A 742 -19.56 6.22 -33.87
C LEU A 742 -19.41 6.95 -35.21
N GLY A 743 -19.27 8.27 -35.18
CA GLY A 743 -18.97 9.08 -36.36
C GLY A 743 -19.59 10.48 -36.31
N ASN A 744 -18.99 11.41 -37.05
CA ASN A 744 -19.48 12.79 -37.13
C ASN A 744 -19.49 13.31 -38.59
N PRO A 745 -20.60 13.14 -39.34
CA PRO A 745 -21.78 12.37 -38.98
C PRO A 745 -21.61 10.85 -39.17
N MET A 746 -22.32 10.04 -38.37
CA MET A 746 -22.55 8.62 -38.65
C MET A 746 -23.58 8.52 -39.78
N LYS A 747 -23.12 8.14 -40.97
CA LYS A 747 -23.90 8.18 -42.22
C LYS A 747 -25.07 7.20 -42.24
N ALA A 748 -26.04 7.47 -43.11
CA ALA A 748 -27.11 6.55 -43.45
C ALA A 748 -26.60 5.14 -43.81
N GLY A 749 -27.25 4.11 -43.27
CA GLY A 749 -26.91 2.70 -43.50
C GLY A 749 -25.67 2.20 -42.75
N THR A 750 -24.95 3.03 -42.00
CA THR A 750 -23.73 2.62 -41.30
C THR A 750 -24.05 1.56 -40.23
N GLN A 751 -23.28 0.47 -40.22
CA GLN A 751 -23.29 -0.55 -39.17
C GLN A 751 -21.87 -0.72 -38.62
N LEU A 752 -21.75 -0.76 -37.29
CA LEU A 752 -20.50 -0.96 -36.57
C LEU A 752 -20.67 -2.11 -35.57
N LEU A 753 -19.65 -2.96 -35.45
CA LEU A 753 -19.52 -4.02 -34.45
C LEU A 753 -18.26 -3.75 -33.64
N ALA A 754 -18.35 -3.65 -32.33
CA ALA A 754 -17.20 -3.33 -31.47
C ALA A 754 -17.19 -4.20 -30.22
N GLY A 755 -16.00 -4.69 -29.83
CA GLY A 755 -15.79 -5.39 -28.56
C GLY A 755 -15.29 -4.42 -27.50
N LEU A 756 -15.96 -4.34 -26.36
CA LEU A 756 -15.59 -3.52 -25.21
C LEU A 756 -15.23 -4.45 -24.04
N ARG A 757 -14.01 -4.32 -23.52
CA ARG A 757 -13.53 -5.14 -22.39
C ARG A 757 -13.68 -4.42 -21.06
N PHE A 758 -14.19 -5.15 -20.09
CA PHE A 758 -14.33 -4.73 -18.70
C PHE A 758 -13.67 -5.75 -17.78
N SER A 759 -13.22 -5.28 -16.62
CA SER A 759 -12.93 -6.12 -15.46
C SER A 759 -14.05 -5.94 -14.44
N VAL A 760 -14.51 -6.99 -13.77
CA VAL A 760 -15.51 -6.90 -12.71
C VAL A 760 -14.92 -7.38 -11.39
N HIS A 761 -14.83 -6.43 -10.44
CA HIS A 761 -14.18 -6.56 -9.13
C HIS A 761 -15.27 -6.66 -8.03
N GLN A 762 -15.95 -7.81 -7.96
CA GLN A 762 -17.14 -7.97 -7.13
C GLN A 762 -16.83 -8.41 -5.68
N GLN A 763 -17.10 -7.53 -4.71
CA GLN A 763 -16.96 -7.81 -3.28
C GLN A 763 -18.30 -7.90 -2.51
N SER A 764 -19.40 -7.39 -3.07
CA SER A 764 -20.73 -7.41 -2.41
C SER A 764 -21.35 -8.82 -2.44
N GLU A 765 -21.66 -9.36 -1.26
CA GLU A 765 -22.21 -10.71 -1.07
C GLU A 765 -23.73 -10.81 -1.34
N MET A 766 -24.42 -9.69 -1.62
CA MET A 766 -25.89 -9.64 -1.79
C MET A 766 -26.37 -9.64 -3.25
N ASP A 767 -25.52 -9.26 -4.20
CA ASP A 767 -25.90 -9.12 -5.62
C ASP A 767 -26.09 -10.48 -6.30
N THR A 768 -27.00 -10.55 -7.28
CA THR A 768 -27.28 -11.79 -8.05
C THR A 768 -26.88 -11.72 -9.52
N SER A 769 -26.83 -10.52 -10.09
CA SER A 769 -26.42 -10.28 -11.48
C SER A 769 -25.90 -8.84 -11.63
N VAL A 770 -24.98 -8.64 -12.56
CA VAL A 770 -24.40 -7.32 -12.87
C VAL A 770 -25.03 -6.75 -14.14
N LYS A 771 -25.40 -5.48 -14.13
CA LYS A 771 -26.19 -4.82 -15.20
C LYS A 771 -25.36 -3.76 -15.93
N PHE A 772 -25.44 -3.75 -17.25
CA PHE A 772 -24.93 -2.70 -18.13
C PHE A 772 -26.10 -2.13 -18.94
N ASP A 773 -26.16 -0.80 -19.14
CA ASP A 773 -27.17 -0.14 -19.97
C ASP A 773 -26.51 0.58 -21.14
N LEU A 774 -26.98 0.33 -22.36
CA LEU A 774 -26.40 0.87 -23.59
C LEU A 774 -27.41 1.72 -24.37
N GLN A 775 -26.98 2.88 -24.87
CA GLN A 775 -27.78 3.78 -25.70
C GLN A 775 -26.89 4.53 -26.69
N ILE A 776 -27.39 4.82 -27.90
CA ILE A 776 -26.73 5.73 -28.85
C ILE A 776 -27.39 7.11 -28.75
N GLN A 777 -26.59 8.17 -28.76
CA GLN A 777 -27.03 9.56 -28.83
C GLN A 777 -26.40 10.32 -30.01
N SER A 778 -26.97 11.48 -30.34
CA SER A 778 -26.53 12.40 -31.41
C SER A 778 -27.03 13.82 -31.13
N SER A 779 -26.47 14.83 -31.82
CA SER A 779 -26.86 16.23 -31.66
C SER A 779 -27.97 16.72 -32.62
N ASN A 780 -28.61 15.81 -33.36
CA ASN A 780 -29.77 16.09 -34.22
C ASN A 780 -30.98 16.65 -33.42
N LEU A 781 -31.87 17.38 -34.10
CA LEU A 781 -33.11 17.92 -33.49
C LEU A 781 -34.20 16.85 -33.30
N PHE A 782 -34.25 15.86 -34.19
CA PHE A 782 -35.27 14.79 -34.23
C PHE A 782 -34.59 13.42 -34.17
N ASP A 783 -35.31 12.43 -33.62
CA ASP A 783 -34.93 10.99 -33.57
C ASP A 783 -33.50 10.69 -33.06
N LYS A 784 -32.98 11.62 -32.24
CA LYS A 784 -31.57 11.76 -31.88
C LYS A 784 -30.98 10.70 -30.93
N VAL A 785 -31.78 9.73 -30.49
CA VAL A 785 -31.37 8.69 -29.54
C VAL A 785 -31.95 7.32 -29.91
N SER A 786 -31.20 6.25 -29.63
CA SER A 786 -31.74 4.89 -29.69
C SER A 786 -32.61 4.57 -28.47
N PRO A 787 -33.40 3.47 -28.51
CA PRO A 787 -33.85 2.80 -27.29
C PRO A 787 -32.65 2.41 -26.39
N VAL A 788 -32.89 2.33 -25.08
CA VAL A 788 -31.91 1.82 -24.11
C VAL A 788 -31.98 0.29 -24.09
N VAL A 789 -30.82 -0.38 -24.12
CA VAL A 789 -30.71 -1.84 -24.04
C VAL A 789 -29.95 -2.23 -22.76
N SER A 790 -30.65 -2.88 -21.84
CA SER A 790 -30.06 -3.47 -20.64
C SER A 790 -29.50 -4.87 -20.92
N TYR A 791 -28.22 -5.08 -20.62
CA TYR A 791 -27.60 -6.40 -20.54
C TYR A 791 -27.43 -6.80 -19.07
N ARG A 792 -27.60 -8.09 -18.77
CA ARG A 792 -27.33 -8.67 -17.44
C ARG A 792 -26.40 -9.86 -17.58
N VAL A 793 -25.44 -9.99 -16.67
CA VAL A 793 -24.57 -11.16 -16.52
C VAL A 793 -24.80 -11.75 -15.14
N ASP A 794 -25.10 -13.05 -15.09
CA ASP A 794 -25.42 -13.72 -13.83
C ASP A 794 -24.15 -13.98 -13.00
N LEU A 795 -24.26 -13.81 -11.68
CA LEU A 795 -23.17 -14.17 -10.77
C LEU A 795 -23.19 -15.68 -10.46
N ALA A 796 -22.01 -16.24 -10.23
CA ALA A 796 -21.80 -17.65 -9.96
C ALA A 796 -20.78 -17.85 -8.83
N VAL A 797 -20.93 -18.95 -8.11
CA VAL A 797 -20.03 -19.40 -7.06
C VAL A 797 -19.15 -20.52 -7.60
N ILE A 798 -17.83 -20.46 -7.39
CA ILE A 798 -16.93 -21.59 -7.59
C ILE A 798 -15.78 -21.54 -6.57
N ALA A 799 -15.73 -22.52 -5.69
CA ALA A 799 -14.60 -22.76 -4.80
C ALA A 799 -13.84 -24.00 -5.30
N ALA A 800 -12.53 -23.90 -5.48
CA ALA A 800 -11.68 -25.01 -5.87
C ALA A 800 -10.98 -25.54 -4.61
N VAL A 801 -11.77 -26.19 -3.75
CA VAL A 801 -11.30 -26.71 -2.47
C VAL A 801 -10.60 -28.04 -2.68
N GLU A 802 -9.40 -28.17 -2.15
CA GLU A 802 -8.62 -29.40 -2.13
C GLU A 802 -8.25 -29.77 -0.70
N ILE A 803 -8.04 -31.07 -0.46
CA ILE A 803 -7.38 -31.57 0.74
C ILE A 803 -6.10 -32.29 0.32
N ARG A 804 -5.04 -32.11 1.09
CA ARG A 804 -3.73 -32.73 0.91
C ARG A 804 -3.26 -33.29 2.24
N GLY A 805 -2.29 -34.19 2.21
CA GLY A 805 -1.63 -34.64 3.42
C GLY A 805 -0.31 -35.37 3.15
N VAL A 806 0.50 -35.49 4.20
CA VAL A 806 1.84 -36.07 4.17
C VAL A 806 2.15 -36.72 5.52
N SER A 807 3.00 -37.74 5.53
CA SER A 807 3.60 -38.30 6.75
C SER A 807 5.08 -37.94 6.85
N SER A 808 5.56 -37.74 8.07
CA SER A 808 6.96 -37.51 8.42
C SER A 808 7.32 -38.35 9.64
N PRO A 809 8.08 -39.45 9.51
CA PRO A 809 8.55 -40.05 8.25
C PRO A 809 7.46 -40.85 7.52
N ASP A 810 7.55 -40.93 6.19
CA ASP A 810 6.68 -41.76 5.33
C ASP A 810 7.00 -43.26 5.41
N HIS A 811 8.20 -43.61 5.87
CA HIS A 811 8.65 -44.99 6.05
C HIS A 811 9.50 -45.16 7.32
N ILE A 812 9.41 -46.35 7.92
CA ILE A 812 10.11 -46.73 9.16
C ILE A 812 10.73 -48.11 8.96
N PHE A 813 12.01 -48.24 9.29
CA PHE A 813 12.74 -49.51 9.23
C PHE A 813 12.84 -50.14 10.62
N LEU A 814 12.51 -51.43 10.71
CA LEU A 814 12.69 -52.27 11.87
C LEU A 814 13.97 -53.13 11.73
N PRO A 815 14.66 -53.45 12.84
CA PRO A 815 14.39 -53.04 14.22
C PRO A 815 14.77 -51.57 14.51
N ILE A 816 14.09 -50.93 15.46
CA ILE A 816 14.39 -49.56 15.90
C ILE A 816 15.73 -49.53 16.67
N PRO A 817 16.67 -48.62 16.36
CA PRO A 817 17.91 -48.47 17.12
C PRO A 817 17.67 -48.10 18.59
N ASN A 818 18.42 -48.72 19.49
CA ASN A 818 18.43 -48.44 20.95
C ASN A 818 17.09 -48.62 21.68
N TRP A 819 16.04 -49.15 21.05
CA TRP A 819 14.74 -49.38 21.69
C TRP A 819 14.76 -50.64 22.58
N GLU A 820 14.15 -50.54 23.77
CA GLU A 820 13.96 -51.63 24.72
C GLU A 820 12.50 -51.67 25.20
N HIS A 821 11.95 -52.87 25.42
CA HIS A 821 10.57 -53.07 25.88
C HIS A 821 10.43 -52.70 27.36
N LYS A 822 9.47 -51.81 27.69
CA LYS A 822 9.17 -51.37 29.05
C LYS A 822 7.70 -51.57 29.39
N GLU A 823 7.43 -52.34 30.44
CA GLU A 823 6.08 -52.71 30.88
C GLU A 823 5.17 -51.51 31.20
N ASN A 824 5.76 -50.37 31.57
CA ASN A 824 5.07 -49.09 31.74
C ASN A 824 5.92 -47.97 31.10
N PRO A 825 5.66 -47.57 29.84
CA PRO A 825 6.40 -46.50 29.17
C PRO A 825 5.95 -45.12 29.67
N GLU A 826 6.89 -44.20 29.90
CA GLU A 826 6.60 -42.83 30.38
C GLU A 826 6.95 -41.73 29.37
N THR A 827 7.82 -42.02 28.39
CA THR A 827 8.41 -41.05 27.46
C THR A 827 8.24 -41.48 26.00
N GLU A 828 8.50 -40.56 25.07
CA GLU A 828 8.42 -40.84 23.63
C GLU A 828 9.39 -41.95 23.20
N GLU A 829 10.61 -41.96 23.77
CA GLU A 829 11.68 -42.92 23.48
C GLU A 829 11.35 -44.36 23.93
N ASP A 830 10.54 -44.52 24.98
CA ASP A 830 10.12 -45.83 25.50
C ASP A 830 9.19 -46.58 24.52
N VAL A 831 8.42 -45.85 23.71
CA VAL A 831 7.39 -46.43 22.83
C VAL A 831 7.92 -46.65 21.42
N GLY A 832 8.62 -45.67 20.85
CA GLY A 832 9.10 -45.73 19.47
C GLY A 832 9.20 -44.38 18.76
N PRO A 833 9.54 -44.38 17.45
CA PRO A 833 9.74 -43.16 16.69
C PRO A 833 8.47 -42.32 16.57
N VAL A 834 8.65 -40.99 16.59
CA VAL A 834 7.60 -40.01 16.28
C VAL A 834 7.19 -40.12 14.81
N VAL A 835 5.89 -40.14 14.58
CA VAL A 835 5.24 -40.12 13.26
C VAL A 835 4.25 -38.96 13.24
N GLN A 836 4.53 -37.96 12.41
CA GLN A 836 3.68 -36.78 12.23
C GLN A 836 2.91 -36.87 10.92
N HIS A 837 1.59 -37.00 10.99
CA HIS A 837 0.71 -36.87 9.81
C HIS A 837 0.19 -35.43 9.76
N ILE A 838 0.29 -34.78 8.62
CA ILE A 838 -0.15 -33.38 8.40
C ILE A 838 -1.23 -33.40 7.32
N TYR A 839 -2.32 -32.65 7.53
CA TYR A 839 -3.42 -32.50 6.59
C TYR A 839 -3.73 -31.03 6.33
N GLU A 840 -3.62 -30.55 5.09
CA GLU A 840 -3.99 -29.19 4.67
C GLU A 840 -5.33 -29.25 3.90
N LEU A 841 -6.35 -28.51 4.36
CA LEU A 841 -7.56 -28.19 3.59
C LEU A 841 -7.43 -26.77 3.05
N ARG A 842 -7.50 -26.59 1.72
CA ARG A 842 -7.16 -25.32 1.05
C ARG A 842 -8.22 -24.92 0.03
N ASN A 843 -8.63 -23.65 0.04
CA ASN A 843 -9.49 -23.09 -1.01
C ASN A 843 -8.63 -22.35 -2.05
N ASN A 844 -8.48 -22.91 -3.25
CA ASN A 844 -7.81 -22.23 -4.37
C ASN A 844 -8.78 -21.49 -5.31
N GLY A 845 -10.10 -21.62 -5.10
CA GLY A 845 -11.09 -20.99 -5.96
C GLY A 845 -11.24 -19.49 -5.68
N PRO A 846 -11.84 -18.74 -6.61
CA PRO A 846 -12.19 -17.34 -6.38
C PRO A 846 -13.17 -17.20 -5.20
N SER A 847 -14.22 -18.02 -5.16
CA SER A 847 -15.29 -17.86 -4.18
C SER A 847 -14.92 -18.44 -2.81
N SER A 848 -15.22 -17.68 -1.75
CA SER A 848 -15.10 -18.14 -0.36
C SER A 848 -16.22 -19.10 0.02
N PHE A 849 -15.96 -20.03 0.95
CA PHE A 849 -17.01 -20.76 1.66
C PHE A 849 -17.04 -20.32 3.13
N SER A 850 -18.19 -20.43 3.80
CA SER A 850 -18.39 -19.97 5.19
C SER A 850 -18.30 -21.09 6.24
N LYS A 851 -18.60 -22.34 5.87
CA LYS A 851 -18.37 -23.52 6.73
C LYS A 851 -18.03 -24.78 5.92
N ALA A 852 -17.15 -25.61 6.46
CA ALA A 852 -16.92 -26.98 6.01
C ALA A 852 -16.72 -27.95 7.20
N MET A 853 -16.92 -29.24 6.95
CA MET A 853 -16.63 -30.33 7.90
C MET A 853 -15.46 -31.15 7.37
N LEU A 854 -14.42 -31.38 8.19
CA LEU A 854 -13.31 -32.28 7.90
C LEU A 854 -13.37 -33.48 8.86
N ASN A 855 -13.21 -34.70 8.34
CA ASN A 855 -13.28 -35.94 9.10
C ASN A 855 -12.01 -36.77 8.86
N LEU A 856 -11.18 -36.89 9.88
CA LEU A 856 -9.99 -37.75 9.89
C LEU A 856 -10.33 -39.11 10.53
N GLN A 857 -9.92 -40.18 9.87
CA GLN A 857 -9.99 -41.57 10.33
C GLN A 857 -8.57 -42.10 10.58
N TRP A 858 -8.30 -42.55 11.81
CA TRP A 858 -6.97 -42.93 12.29
C TRP A 858 -6.87 -44.41 12.69
N PRO A 859 -5.89 -45.18 12.18
CA PRO A 859 -5.72 -46.60 12.53
C PRO A 859 -5.10 -46.73 13.93
N TYR A 860 -5.94 -46.83 14.96
CA TYR A 860 -5.49 -46.79 16.36
C TYR A 860 -5.04 -48.17 16.88
N LYS A 861 -5.81 -49.23 16.62
CA LYS A 861 -5.49 -50.60 17.07
C LYS A 861 -5.78 -51.68 16.03
N TYR A 862 -5.03 -52.77 16.07
CA TYR A 862 -5.29 -54.00 15.30
C TYR A 862 -5.08 -55.21 16.20
N ASN A 863 -6.08 -56.09 16.30
CA ASN A 863 -6.11 -57.24 17.21
C ASN A 863 -5.70 -56.88 18.65
N ASN A 864 -6.34 -55.84 19.22
CA ASN A 864 -6.06 -55.17 20.50
C ASN A 864 -4.70 -54.46 20.65
N ASN A 865 -3.72 -54.75 19.81
CA ASN A 865 -2.40 -54.11 19.80
C ASN A 865 -2.49 -52.67 19.26
N THR A 866 -1.76 -51.73 19.85
CA THR A 866 -1.70 -50.32 19.42
C THR A 866 -0.87 -50.18 18.15
N LEU A 867 -1.26 -49.31 17.22
CA LEU A 867 -0.50 -49.05 15.98
C LEU A 867 0.23 -47.70 16.05
N LEU A 868 -0.50 -46.60 15.80
CA LEU A 868 -0.01 -45.24 15.93
C LEU A 868 -0.72 -44.56 17.12
N TYR A 869 0.02 -44.36 18.20
CA TYR A 869 -0.48 -43.76 19.44
C TYR A 869 -0.41 -42.23 19.35
N ILE A 870 -1.55 -41.53 19.34
CA ILE A 870 -1.59 -40.07 19.25
C ILE A 870 -1.19 -39.46 20.61
N LEU A 871 -0.14 -38.63 20.61
CA LEU A 871 0.28 -37.80 21.74
C LEU A 871 -0.50 -36.49 21.78
N HIS A 872 -0.61 -35.84 20.62
CA HIS A 872 -1.14 -34.48 20.48
C HIS A 872 -1.66 -34.27 19.05
N TYR A 873 -2.54 -33.29 18.87
CA TYR A 873 -2.77 -32.69 17.57
C TYR A 873 -2.84 -31.17 17.68
N ASP A 874 -2.22 -30.49 16.73
CA ASP A 874 -2.19 -29.03 16.62
C ASP A 874 -3.05 -28.58 15.42
N ILE A 875 -3.61 -27.38 15.52
CA ILE A 875 -4.45 -26.80 14.47
C ILE A 875 -3.88 -25.44 14.06
N ASP A 876 -3.83 -25.19 12.76
CA ASP A 876 -3.59 -23.87 12.17
C ASP A 876 -4.77 -23.47 11.27
N GLY A 877 -5.06 -22.18 11.17
CA GLY A 877 -6.25 -21.64 10.50
C GLY A 877 -7.57 -21.78 11.30
N PRO A 878 -8.70 -21.37 10.70
CA PRO A 878 -9.99 -21.23 11.38
C PRO A 878 -10.72 -22.58 11.51
N MET A 879 -10.24 -23.46 12.38
CA MET A 879 -10.77 -24.81 12.56
C MET A 879 -10.77 -25.24 14.03
N ASN A 880 -11.83 -25.95 14.46
CA ASN A 880 -11.95 -26.57 15.78
C ASN A 880 -12.17 -28.07 15.63
N CYS A 881 -11.31 -28.90 16.23
CA CYS A 881 -11.39 -30.36 16.15
C CYS A 881 -11.80 -31.01 17.48
N THR A 882 -12.47 -32.15 17.40
CA THR A 882 -12.77 -33.05 18.52
C THR A 882 -12.45 -34.50 18.17
N SER A 883 -11.91 -35.24 19.12
CA SER A 883 -11.65 -36.69 19.00
C SER A 883 -12.80 -37.48 19.63
N ASP A 884 -13.18 -38.63 19.05
CA ASP A 884 -14.15 -39.57 19.64
C ASP A 884 -13.55 -40.45 20.75
N MET A 885 -12.21 -40.48 20.87
CA MET A 885 -11.47 -41.16 21.94
C MET A 885 -10.54 -40.19 22.68
N GLU A 886 -10.25 -40.46 23.96
CA GLU A 886 -9.26 -39.71 24.74
C GLU A 886 -7.87 -39.82 24.10
N ILE A 887 -7.21 -38.68 23.90
CA ILE A 887 -5.85 -38.59 23.34
C ILE A 887 -4.82 -38.66 24.47
N ASN A 888 -3.70 -39.34 24.22
CA ASN A 888 -2.66 -39.64 25.20
C ASN A 888 -3.18 -40.20 26.56
N PRO A 889 -4.01 -41.27 26.58
CA PRO A 889 -4.61 -41.81 27.80
C PRO A 889 -3.59 -42.37 28.82
N LEU A 890 -2.37 -42.72 28.38
CA LEU A 890 -1.26 -43.12 29.24
C LEU A 890 -0.44 -41.95 29.79
N ARG A 891 -0.73 -40.72 29.36
CA ARG A 891 -0.06 -39.47 29.80
C ARG A 891 1.46 -39.48 29.59
N ILE A 892 1.90 -40.06 28.48
CA ILE A 892 3.30 -40.07 28.04
C ILE A 892 3.81 -38.63 27.92
N LYS A 893 4.99 -38.38 28.49
CA LYS A 893 5.60 -37.05 28.62
C LYS A 893 6.16 -36.59 27.28
N ILE A 894 5.70 -35.44 26.82
CA ILE A 894 6.18 -34.79 25.59
C ILE A 894 7.55 -34.17 25.85
N SER A 895 8.51 -34.40 24.95
CA SER A 895 9.82 -33.76 25.01
C SER A 895 9.73 -32.29 24.57
N SER A 896 10.04 -31.36 25.48
CA SER A 896 10.16 -29.94 25.16
C SER A 896 11.44 -29.67 24.36
N LEU A 897 11.39 -28.85 23.31
CA LEU A 897 12.61 -28.32 22.68
C LEU A 897 13.39 -27.50 23.71
N GLN A 898 14.49 -28.05 24.22
CA GLN A 898 15.46 -27.33 25.03
C GLN A 898 16.60 -26.80 24.16
N THR A 899 16.90 -25.52 24.31
CA THR A 899 18.01 -24.84 23.63
C THR A 899 19.35 -25.41 24.10
N ALA A 900 20.04 -26.14 23.24
CA ALA A 900 21.42 -26.56 23.48
C ALA A 900 22.38 -25.38 23.30
N GLU A 901 23.20 -25.10 24.32
CA GLU A 901 24.20 -24.04 24.30
C GLU A 901 25.40 -24.37 23.41
N LYS A 902 26.08 -23.33 22.91
CA LYS A 902 27.34 -23.50 22.17
C LYS A 902 28.47 -23.96 23.09
N ASN A 903 29.28 -24.89 22.60
CA ASN A 903 30.71 -24.93 22.92
C ASN A 903 31.49 -25.26 21.65
N ASP A 904 32.34 -24.34 21.19
CA ASP A 904 33.23 -24.54 20.05
C ASP A 904 34.44 -25.40 20.43
N THR A 905 34.93 -26.26 19.53
CA THR A 905 36.38 -26.57 19.46
C THR A 905 36.80 -27.23 18.13
N ILE A 906 37.49 -26.42 17.31
CA ILE A 906 38.61 -26.79 16.41
C ILE A 906 38.32 -27.74 15.22
N ALA A 907 38.77 -27.31 14.03
CA ALA A 907 38.56 -27.99 12.76
C ALA A 907 39.62 -29.06 12.42
N GLY A 908 39.23 -30.05 11.61
CA GLY A 908 40.12 -30.94 10.87
C GLY A 908 39.71 -31.01 9.40
N GLN A 909 40.63 -30.77 8.46
CA GLN A 909 40.35 -30.79 7.02
C GLN A 909 40.21 -32.22 6.47
N GLY A 910 39.35 -32.41 5.47
CA GLY A 910 39.18 -33.69 4.79
C GLY A 910 38.30 -33.62 3.53
N ASP A 911 38.86 -33.17 2.41
CA ASP A 911 38.18 -33.17 1.11
C ASP A 911 37.81 -34.59 0.64
N ARG A 912 36.52 -34.87 0.45
CA ARG A 912 36.03 -35.99 -0.38
C ARG A 912 34.76 -35.63 -1.15
N ASN A 913 34.93 -35.30 -2.42
CA ASN A 913 33.85 -35.25 -3.40
C ASN A 913 33.27 -36.66 -3.60
N HIS A 914 31.97 -36.84 -3.34
CA HIS A 914 31.21 -38.00 -3.81
C HIS A 914 29.96 -37.55 -4.55
N LEU A 915 29.95 -37.79 -5.87
CA LEU A 915 28.72 -37.70 -6.66
C LEU A 915 27.79 -38.85 -6.24
N ILE A 916 26.58 -38.52 -5.79
CA ILE A 916 25.53 -39.52 -5.60
C ILE A 916 24.64 -39.51 -6.85
N THR A 917 24.92 -40.42 -7.78
CA THR A 917 23.97 -40.79 -8.83
C THR A 917 22.74 -41.41 -8.19
N LYS A 918 21.58 -40.77 -8.33
CA LYS A 918 20.30 -41.38 -7.98
C LYS A 918 20.11 -42.62 -8.86
N ARG A 919 19.95 -43.79 -8.23
CA ARG A 919 19.43 -45.00 -8.87
C ARG A 919 18.03 -45.20 -8.33
N ASP A 920 17.04 -45.14 -9.21
CA ASP A 920 15.67 -45.50 -8.86
C ASP A 920 15.60 -47.03 -8.76
N LEU A 921 15.68 -47.54 -7.52
CA LEU A 921 15.43 -48.94 -7.22
C LEU A 921 13.92 -49.16 -7.13
N ALA A 922 13.34 -49.70 -8.20
CA ALA A 922 12.00 -50.28 -8.13
C ALA A 922 12.03 -51.46 -7.14
N LEU A 923 11.44 -51.26 -5.96
CA LEU A 923 11.26 -52.34 -4.99
C LEU A 923 10.22 -53.33 -5.52
N SER A 924 10.55 -54.62 -5.48
CA SER A 924 9.62 -55.68 -5.84
C SER A 924 8.43 -55.68 -4.88
N GLU A 925 7.23 -55.83 -5.42
CA GLU A 925 6.05 -56.11 -4.61
C GLU A 925 6.22 -57.48 -3.93
N GLY A 926 6.32 -57.47 -2.60
CA GLY A 926 5.93 -58.57 -1.72
C GLY A 926 4.76 -58.09 -0.87
N ASP A 927 4.01 -59.01 -0.26
CA ASP A 927 2.76 -58.68 0.44
C ASP A 927 2.94 -57.62 1.56
N VAL A 928 2.55 -56.38 1.27
CA VAL A 928 2.48 -55.28 2.25
C VAL A 928 1.07 -55.22 2.81
N HIS A 929 0.90 -55.65 4.06
CA HIS A 929 -0.41 -55.71 4.70
C HIS A 929 -0.90 -54.31 5.10
N THR A 930 -1.91 -53.80 4.39
CA THR A 930 -2.44 -52.45 4.63
C THR A 930 -3.38 -52.43 5.84
N LEU A 931 -3.03 -51.64 6.86
CA LEU A 931 -3.81 -51.42 8.07
C LEU A 931 -4.40 -50.00 8.06
N GLY A 932 -5.65 -49.90 7.60
CA GLY A 932 -6.48 -48.70 7.72
C GLY A 932 -7.80 -48.99 8.44
N CYS A 933 -8.59 -47.95 8.71
CA CYS A 933 -9.83 -47.99 9.50
C CYS A 933 -10.96 -48.92 9.03
N GLY A 934 -10.82 -49.61 7.89
CA GLY A 934 -11.73 -50.69 7.48
C GLY A 934 -11.40 -52.05 8.09
N ILE A 935 -10.20 -52.22 8.67
CA ILE A 935 -9.69 -53.46 9.26
C ILE A 935 -9.14 -53.22 10.68
N ALA A 936 -8.48 -52.07 10.89
CA ALA A 936 -8.06 -51.60 12.20
C ALA A 936 -9.22 -50.91 12.94
N GLN A 937 -9.24 -51.00 14.28
CA GLN A 937 -10.07 -50.14 15.13
C GLN A 937 -9.71 -48.69 14.86
N CYS A 938 -10.72 -47.91 14.47
CA CYS A 938 -10.56 -46.53 14.07
C CYS A 938 -10.81 -45.56 15.24
N LEU A 939 -9.95 -44.56 15.37
CA LEU A 939 -10.19 -43.33 16.12
C LEU A 939 -10.58 -42.25 15.11
N ARG A 940 -11.54 -41.38 15.44
CA ARG A 940 -12.04 -40.33 14.54
C ARG A 940 -11.80 -38.95 15.14
N ILE A 941 -11.22 -38.06 14.35
CA ILE A 941 -11.11 -36.64 14.66
C ILE A 941 -12.03 -35.89 13.69
N VAL A 942 -13.04 -35.22 14.22
CA VAL A 942 -14.02 -34.43 13.46
C VAL A 942 -13.72 -32.95 13.69
N CYS A 943 -13.57 -32.20 12.60
CA CYS A 943 -13.19 -30.80 12.63
C CYS A 943 -14.24 -29.93 11.94
N GLN A 944 -14.64 -28.85 12.62
CA GLN A 944 -15.50 -27.80 12.09
C GLN A 944 -14.59 -26.67 11.56
N VAL A 945 -14.67 -26.39 10.26
CA VAL A 945 -13.90 -25.35 9.58
C VAL A 945 -14.80 -24.15 9.34
N GLY A 946 -14.33 -22.95 9.68
CA GLY A 946 -15.02 -21.69 9.44
C GLY A 946 -14.85 -21.19 8.00
N ARG A 947 -14.83 -19.86 7.84
CA ARG A 947 -14.66 -19.20 6.53
C ARG A 947 -13.25 -19.41 5.98
N LEU A 948 -13.14 -19.98 4.78
CA LEU A 948 -11.89 -20.00 4.00
C LEU A 948 -12.08 -19.25 2.68
N ASP A 949 -11.54 -18.03 2.66
CA ASP A 949 -11.42 -17.21 1.45
C ASP A 949 -10.31 -17.74 0.52
N ARG A 950 -10.26 -17.18 -0.70
CA ARG A 950 -9.28 -17.54 -1.74
C ARG A 950 -7.84 -17.56 -1.23
N GLY A 951 -7.16 -18.68 -1.46
CA GLY A 951 -5.76 -18.89 -1.11
C GLY A 951 -5.49 -19.19 0.37
N LYS A 952 -6.53 -19.26 1.21
CA LYS A 952 -6.42 -19.66 2.63
C LYS A 952 -6.53 -21.18 2.79
N SER A 953 -5.94 -21.69 3.86
CA SER A 953 -6.06 -23.08 4.30
C SER A 953 -6.29 -23.19 5.81
N ALA A 954 -6.75 -24.36 6.24
CA ALA A 954 -6.73 -24.83 7.62
C ALA A 954 -5.94 -26.14 7.66
N ILE A 955 -5.12 -26.34 8.70
CA ILE A 955 -4.15 -27.44 8.79
C ILE A 955 -4.35 -28.19 10.11
N LEU A 956 -4.35 -29.52 10.04
CA LEU A 956 -4.33 -30.42 11.20
C LEU A 956 -3.00 -31.17 11.21
N TYR A 957 -2.22 -31.00 12.28
CA TYR A 957 -0.99 -31.73 12.54
C TYR A 957 -1.27 -32.78 13.60
N VAL A 958 -1.03 -34.07 13.33
CA VAL A 958 -1.23 -35.16 14.31
C VAL A 958 0.14 -35.73 14.67
N LYS A 959 0.61 -35.46 15.91
CA LYS A 959 1.84 -36.07 16.44
C LYS A 959 1.50 -37.39 17.11
N SER A 960 2.05 -38.48 16.57
CA SER A 960 1.88 -39.83 17.10
C SER A 960 3.23 -40.53 17.33
N LEU A 961 3.21 -41.65 18.03
CA LEU A 961 4.33 -42.58 18.18
C LEU A 961 3.98 -43.91 17.52
N LEU A 962 4.94 -44.54 16.85
CA LEU A 962 4.81 -45.94 16.44
C LEU A 962 4.95 -46.83 17.67
N TRP A 963 3.95 -47.67 17.94
CA TRP A 963 3.99 -48.60 19.08
C TRP A 963 4.87 -49.82 18.75
N THR A 964 6.17 -49.72 19.02
CA THR A 964 7.19 -50.66 18.50
C THR A 964 6.94 -52.12 18.90
N GLU A 965 6.47 -52.35 20.13
CA GLU A 965 6.14 -53.68 20.67
C GLU A 965 5.25 -54.50 19.73
N THR A 966 4.24 -53.85 19.14
CA THR A 966 3.25 -54.48 18.26
C THR A 966 3.89 -55.16 17.05
N PHE A 967 4.93 -54.54 16.49
CA PHE A 967 5.64 -55.05 15.31
C PHE A 967 6.80 -55.99 15.69
N MET A 968 7.38 -55.82 16.90
CA MET A 968 8.42 -56.69 17.44
C MET A 968 7.88 -58.04 17.96
N ASN A 969 6.56 -58.20 18.12
CA ASN A 969 5.94 -59.48 18.47
C ASN A 969 6.19 -60.57 17.42
N LYS A 970 6.47 -61.81 17.87
CA LYS A 970 6.89 -62.95 17.02
C LYS A 970 5.93 -63.29 15.86
N GLU A 971 4.65 -62.97 15.98
CA GLU A 971 3.64 -63.19 14.94
C GLU A 971 3.77 -62.19 13.76
N ASN A 972 4.38 -61.03 14.00
CA ASN A 972 4.45 -59.88 13.08
C ASN A 972 5.88 -59.64 12.52
N GLN A 973 6.89 -60.34 13.03
CA GLN A 973 8.33 -60.15 12.71
C GLN A 973 8.72 -60.37 11.23
N ASN A 974 7.85 -60.97 10.40
CA ASN A 974 8.15 -61.30 9.00
C ASN A 974 7.29 -60.52 7.98
N HIS A 975 6.41 -59.60 8.42
CA HIS A 975 5.51 -58.87 7.53
C HIS A 975 5.88 -57.38 7.41
N SER A 976 5.58 -56.80 6.25
CA SER A 976 5.60 -55.35 6.05
C SER A 976 4.19 -54.79 6.21
N TYR A 977 4.03 -53.68 6.94
CA TYR A 977 2.73 -53.09 7.25
C TYR A 977 2.62 -51.67 6.69
N SER A 978 1.48 -51.34 6.10
CA SER A 978 1.19 -49.99 5.58
C SER A 978 0.11 -49.34 6.43
N LEU A 979 0.50 -48.44 7.32
CA LEU A 979 -0.40 -47.79 8.30
C LEU A 979 -1.07 -46.59 7.65
N LYS A 980 -2.39 -46.67 7.43
CA LYS A 980 -3.13 -45.77 6.56
C LYS A 980 -4.22 -45.00 7.30
N SER A 981 -4.09 -43.67 7.38
CA SER A 981 -5.13 -42.74 7.82
C SER A 981 -5.75 -42.00 6.63
N SER A 982 -7.02 -41.62 6.75
CA SER A 982 -7.75 -40.93 5.67
C SER A 982 -8.51 -39.73 6.19
N ALA A 983 -8.32 -38.58 5.55
CA ALA A 983 -9.12 -37.39 5.81
C ALA A 983 -10.06 -37.13 4.63
N SER A 984 -11.32 -36.81 4.91
CA SER A 984 -12.28 -36.29 3.93
C SER A 984 -12.84 -34.95 4.38
N PHE A 985 -13.33 -34.15 3.45
CA PHE A 985 -14.09 -32.95 3.77
C PHE A 985 -15.39 -32.85 2.97
N ASN A 986 -16.32 -32.05 3.48
CA ASN A 986 -17.50 -31.58 2.78
C ASN A 986 -17.72 -30.09 3.10
N VAL A 987 -17.86 -29.24 2.08
CA VAL A 987 -18.28 -27.84 2.24
C VAL A 987 -19.80 -27.83 2.45
N ILE A 988 -20.28 -27.09 3.46
CA ILE A 988 -21.70 -27.14 3.87
C ILE A 988 -22.40 -25.78 3.78
N GLU A 989 -21.67 -24.66 3.79
CA GLU A 989 -22.24 -23.32 3.63
C GLU A 989 -21.30 -22.39 2.87
N PHE A 990 -21.91 -21.46 2.13
CA PHE A 990 -21.28 -20.31 1.48
C PHE A 990 -21.97 -19.03 1.93
N PRO A 991 -21.29 -17.87 1.94
CA PRO A 991 -21.94 -16.59 2.27
C PRO A 991 -23.01 -16.17 1.24
N TYR A 992 -22.85 -16.58 -0.03
CA TYR A 992 -23.66 -16.17 -1.18
C TYR A 992 -25.04 -16.87 -1.27
N LYS A 993 -25.86 -16.79 -0.22
CA LYS A 993 -27.10 -17.57 -0.04
C LYS A 993 -28.17 -17.42 -1.14
N ASN A 994 -28.08 -16.39 -1.99
CA ASN A 994 -29.03 -16.12 -3.07
C ASN A 994 -28.63 -16.76 -4.42
N LEU A 995 -27.50 -17.47 -4.50
CA LEU A 995 -26.96 -18.07 -5.72
C LEU A 995 -26.99 -19.60 -5.69
N PRO A 996 -27.05 -20.27 -6.85
CA PRO A 996 -26.93 -21.72 -6.92
C PRO A 996 -25.52 -22.17 -6.48
N ILE A 997 -25.49 -23.19 -5.63
CA ILE A 997 -24.30 -23.78 -5.01
C ILE A 997 -24.25 -25.25 -5.39
N GLU A 998 -23.05 -25.78 -5.62
CA GLU A 998 -22.78 -27.21 -5.81
C GLU A 998 -22.06 -27.77 -4.57
N ASP A 999 -22.40 -28.99 -4.14
CA ASP A 999 -21.77 -29.65 -2.98
C ASP A 999 -20.33 -30.04 -3.28
N ILE A 1000 -19.38 -29.58 -2.47
CA ILE A 1000 -17.94 -29.85 -2.68
C ILE A 1000 -17.42 -30.82 -1.63
N PHE A 1001 -17.12 -32.04 -2.06
CA PHE A 1001 -16.53 -33.09 -1.24
C PHE A 1001 -15.27 -33.66 -1.90
N ASN A 1002 -14.25 -33.99 -1.10
CA ASN A 1002 -13.08 -34.76 -1.56
C ASN A 1002 -12.40 -35.45 -0.37
N SER A 1003 -11.39 -36.29 -0.63
CA SER A 1003 -10.62 -37.00 0.40
C SER A 1003 -9.17 -37.22 0.01
N THR A 1004 -8.31 -37.50 0.99
CA THR A 1004 -6.90 -37.84 0.80
C THR A 1004 -6.45 -38.86 1.83
N LEU A 1005 -5.49 -39.69 1.42
CA LEU A 1005 -4.95 -40.81 2.15
C LEU A 1005 -3.49 -40.50 2.52
N VAL A 1006 -3.13 -40.71 3.79
CA VAL A 1006 -1.76 -40.57 4.28
C VAL A 1006 -1.32 -41.90 4.85
N THR A 1007 -0.09 -42.29 4.53
CA THR A 1007 0.43 -43.63 4.75
C THR A 1007 1.81 -43.56 5.38
N THR A 1008 2.05 -44.41 6.38
CA THR A 1008 3.38 -44.66 6.96
C THR A 1008 3.71 -46.15 6.80
N ASN A 1009 4.77 -46.47 6.08
CA ASN A 1009 5.15 -47.85 5.77
C ASN A 1009 6.19 -48.39 6.77
N VAL A 1010 5.86 -49.46 7.48
CA VAL A 1010 6.73 -50.12 8.47
C VAL A 1010 7.28 -51.41 7.83
N THR A 1011 8.60 -51.49 7.68
CA THR A 1011 9.29 -52.56 6.92
C THR A 1011 10.53 -53.07 7.64
N TRP A 1012 10.95 -54.30 7.38
CA TRP A 1012 12.14 -54.89 8.00
C TRP A 1012 13.39 -54.66 7.14
N GLY A 1013 14.37 -53.93 7.68
CA GLY A 1013 15.56 -53.49 6.93
C GLY A 1013 16.64 -54.56 6.74
N ILE A 1014 16.58 -55.66 7.49
CA ILE A 1014 17.55 -56.78 7.42
C ILE A 1014 16.78 -58.09 7.28
N GLN A 1015 16.70 -58.63 6.06
CA GLN A 1015 16.32 -60.03 5.88
C GLN A 1015 17.55 -60.94 6.10
N PRO A 1016 17.41 -62.09 6.77
CA PRO A 1016 18.54 -62.94 7.12
C PRO A 1016 19.18 -63.58 5.88
N ALA A 1017 20.44 -63.22 5.60
CA ALA A 1017 21.20 -63.81 4.50
C ALA A 1017 21.47 -65.32 4.74
N PRO A 1018 21.42 -66.17 3.70
CA PRO A 1018 21.69 -67.60 3.85
C PRO A 1018 23.15 -67.84 4.25
N MET A 1019 23.37 -68.55 5.36
CA MET A 1019 24.71 -68.81 5.89
C MET A 1019 25.52 -69.74 4.95
N PRO A 1020 26.75 -69.37 4.56
CA PRO A 1020 27.59 -70.18 3.67
C PRO A 1020 28.26 -71.37 4.39
N VAL A 1021 28.65 -72.38 3.61
CA VAL A 1021 29.23 -73.64 4.12
C VAL A 1021 30.63 -73.42 4.73
N PRO A 1022 30.97 -74.03 5.89
CA PRO A 1022 32.24 -73.81 6.58
C PRO A 1022 33.51 -74.17 5.79
N VAL A 1023 34.53 -73.31 5.91
CA VAL A 1023 35.81 -73.35 5.15
C VAL A 1023 36.60 -74.66 5.29
N TRP A 1024 36.49 -75.37 6.41
CA TRP A 1024 37.24 -76.63 6.64
C TRP A 1024 36.91 -77.71 5.61
N VAL A 1025 35.69 -77.71 5.07
CA VAL A 1025 35.25 -78.63 3.99
C VAL A 1025 36.02 -78.37 2.69
N ILE A 1026 36.30 -77.09 2.39
CA ILE A 1026 37.06 -76.66 1.20
C ILE A 1026 38.53 -77.10 1.33
N ILE A 1027 39.13 -76.93 2.51
CA ILE A 1027 40.53 -77.32 2.78
C ILE A 1027 40.72 -78.84 2.60
N LEU A 1028 39.77 -79.65 3.08
CA LEU A 1028 39.79 -81.12 2.88
C LEU A 1028 39.76 -81.50 1.39
N ALA A 1029 38.91 -80.86 0.59
CA ALA A 1029 38.80 -81.13 -0.84
C ALA A 1029 40.11 -80.80 -1.60
N VAL A 1030 40.77 -79.69 -1.28
CA VAL A 1030 42.05 -79.29 -1.90
C VAL A 1030 43.18 -80.27 -1.55
N LEU A 1031 43.27 -80.71 -0.30
CA LEU A 1031 44.27 -81.70 0.13
C LEU A 1031 44.11 -83.05 -0.58
N ALA A 1032 42.87 -83.52 -0.73
CA ALA A 1032 42.58 -84.75 -1.48
C ALA A 1032 42.96 -84.63 -2.97
N GLY A 1033 42.63 -83.49 -3.61
CA GLY A 1033 42.96 -83.22 -5.00
C GLY A 1033 44.47 -83.17 -5.28
N LEU A 1034 45.25 -82.51 -4.42
CA LEU A 1034 46.71 -82.43 -4.55
C LEU A 1034 47.39 -83.79 -4.36
N LEU A 1035 46.91 -84.62 -3.43
CA LEU A 1035 47.45 -85.96 -3.21
C LEU A 1035 47.21 -86.88 -4.43
N LEU A 1036 46.02 -86.80 -5.04
CA LEU A 1036 45.70 -87.55 -6.26
C LEU A 1036 46.54 -87.08 -7.46
N LEU A 1037 46.75 -85.76 -7.60
CA LEU A 1037 47.62 -85.19 -8.64
C LEU A 1037 49.06 -85.69 -8.53
N ALA A 1038 49.62 -85.71 -7.31
CA ALA A 1038 50.99 -86.16 -7.05
C ALA A 1038 51.20 -87.64 -7.45
N VAL A 1039 50.23 -88.51 -7.17
CA VAL A 1039 50.25 -89.92 -7.59
C VAL A 1039 50.24 -90.04 -9.12
N LEU A 1040 49.39 -89.26 -9.81
CA LEU A 1040 49.32 -89.25 -11.28
C LEU A 1040 50.64 -88.82 -11.92
N VAL A 1041 51.26 -87.74 -11.43
CA VAL A 1041 52.56 -87.25 -11.94
C VAL A 1041 53.67 -88.28 -11.71
N PHE A 1042 53.68 -88.96 -10.55
CA PHE A 1042 54.65 -90.02 -10.27
C PHE A 1042 54.53 -91.21 -11.25
N VAL A 1043 53.30 -91.63 -11.57
CA VAL A 1043 53.05 -92.69 -12.57
C VAL A 1043 53.51 -92.25 -13.97
N MET A 1044 53.13 -91.06 -14.43
CA MET A 1044 53.53 -90.56 -15.76
C MET A 1044 55.05 -90.38 -15.89
N TYR A 1045 55.73 -89.95 -14.82
CA TYR A 1045 57.20 -89.89 -14.79
C TYR A 1045 57.83 -91.29 -14.87
N ARG A 1046 57.30 -92.28 -14.13
CA ARG A 1046 57.74 -93.69 -14.18
C ARG A 1046 57.60 -94.32 -15.56
N MET A 1047 56.65 -93.85 -16.38
CA MET A 1047 56.42 -94.32 -17.76
C MET A 1047 57.26 -93.60 -18.82
N GLY A 1048 58.16 -92.67 -18.44
CA GLY A 1048 59.19 -92.13 -19.33
C GLY A 1048 58.73 -91.08 -20.35
N PHE A 1049 57.52 -90.54 -20.20
CA PHE A 1049 56.80 -89.72 -21.20
C PHE A 1049 57.54 -88.45 -21.69
N PHE A 1050 58.51 -87.91 -20.94
CA PHE A 1050 59.06 -86.57 -21.14
C PHE A 1050 60.42 -86.49 -21.88
N LYS A 1051 60.55 -87.08 -23.08
CA LYS A 1051 61.75 -86.93 -23.94
C LYS A 1051 61.44 -86.71 -25.44
N ARG A 1052 61.35 -85.42 -25.83
CA ARG A 1052 62.01 -84.70 -26.98
C ARG A 1052 62.26 -85.45 -28.33
N VAL A 1053 62.13 -84.87 -29.54
CA VAL A 1053 61.99 -83.45 -29.98
C VAL A 1053 61.47 -83.31 -31.44
N ARG A 1054 61.13 -82.06 -31.85
CA ARG A 1054 60.79 -81.49 -33.20
C ARG A 1054 61.70 -81.94 -34.38
N PRO A 1055 61.33 -81.84 -35.70
CA PRO A 1055 61.04 -80.59 -36.46
C PRO A 1055 59.97 -80.69 -37.61
N PRO A 1056 59.97 -79.95 -38.76
CA PRO A 1056 59.07 -78.79 -38.97
C PRO A 1056 58.35 -78.65 -40.36
N GLN A 1057 57.55 -77.57 -40.54
CA GLN A 1057 57.05 -76.99 -41.83
C GLN A 1057 56.08 -77.90 -42.66
N GLU A 1058 55.22 -77.43 -43.59
CA GLU A 1058 54.96 -76.09 -44.18
C GLU A 1058 53.48 -75.93 -44.67
N GLU A 1059 53.17 -74.76 -45.26
CA GLU A 1059 52.12 -74.35 -46.25
C GLU A 1059 51.27 -75.40 -47.05
N GLN A 1060 50.10 -75.13 -47.67
CA GLN A 1060 49.09 -74.02 -47.73
C GLN A 1060 47.79 -74.49 -48.48
N GLU A 1061 46.76 -73.62 -48.62
CA GLU A 1061 45.59 -73.69 -49.55
C GLU A 1061 44.59 -74.87 -49.40
N ARG A 1062 43.29 -74.81 -49.80
CA ARG A 1062 42.60 -74.15 -50.95
C ARG A 1062 41.16 -73.65 -50.65
N GLU A 1063 40.64 -72.83 -51.56
CA GLU A 1063 39.26 -72.32 -51.62
C GLU A 1063 38.25 -73.23 -52.39
N GLN A 1064 37.04 -72.68 -52.65
CA GLN A 1064 35.91 -73.10 -53.52
C GLN A 1064 34.75 -73.83 -52.79
N LEU A 1065 33.45 -73.52 -53.04
CA LEU A 1065 32.82 -72.47 -53.89
C LEU A 1065 31.40 -72.12 -53.38
N GLN A 1066 30.84 -71.00 -53.84
CA GLN A 1066 29.46 -70.49 -53.63
C GLN A 1066 28.44 -71.16 -54.61
N PRO A 1067 27.08 -70.95 -54.56
CA PRO A 1067 26.35 -69.67 -54.30
C PRO A 1067 24.99 -69.70 -53.54
N HIS A 1068 24.47 -68.48 -53.24
CA HIS A 1068 23.05 -67.98 -53.17
C HIS A 1068 21.86 -68.97 -53.01
N GLU A 1069 20.76 -68.72 -52.26
CA GLU A 1069 20.19 -67.54 -51.56
C GLU A 1069 19.07 -68.03 -50.56
N ASN A 1070 18.18 -67.28 -49.87
CA ASN A 1070 17.73 -65.86 -49.82
C ASN A 1070 17.43 -65.43 -48.34
N GLY A 1071 16.40 -64.61 -48.07
CA GLY A 1071 15.85 -64.30 -46.73
C GLY A 1071 14.93 -65.40 -46.16
N GLU A 1072 14.27 -65.24 -45.01
CA GLU A 1072 13.89 -64.03 -44.24
C GLU A 1072 14.48 -63.97 -42.82
N GLY A 1073 14.40 -62.81 -42.16
CA GLY A 1073 14.72 -62.63 -40.73
C GLY A 1073 13.48 -62.25 -39.93
N ASN A 1074 13.18 -63.00 -38.86
CA ASN A 1074 12.02 -62.81 -37.98
C ASN A 1074 12.41 -63.09 -36.52
N SER A 1075 11.55 -62.73 -35.54
CA SER A 1075 11.83 -62.55 -34.11
C SER A 1075 12.92 -61.50 -33.85
N GLU A 1076 12.55 -60.24 -33.63
CA GLU A 1076 11.89 -59.63 -32.45
C GLU A 1076 12.90 -59.22 -31.36
N THR A 1077 12.77 -58.12 -30.61
CA THR A 1077 11.65 -57.14 -30.43
C THR A 1077 10.72 -56.82 -31.59
#